data_AF-A0A7C1Y285-F1
#
_entry.id   AF-A0A7C1Y285-F1
#
_cell.length_a   1.000
_cell.length_b   1.000
_cell.length_c   1.000
_cell.angle_alpha   90.00
_cell.angle_beta   90.00
_cell.angle_gamma   90.00
#
_symmetry.space_group_name_H-M   'P 1'
#
loop_
_entity.id
_entity.type
_entity.pdbx_description
1 polymer ?
#
loop_
_entity_poly.entity_id
_entity_poly.type
_entity_poly.pdbx_seq_one_letter_code
_entity_poly.pdbx_strand_id
1 'polypeptide(L)'
;MAIQEQSVYYKEVQAEQDAFWKRRRARRIDRDRVPRDVLERLEPTWRHWETIPESEARHLESSEEVKLFLLGKHGWEAVPNLRRREIGQPVLAFRRLKPHHRLGGGRPKARPKTAPHAWMFQVGGDTPPDAVATITRPQAERVELGDTRYTRTHRLLHRVKDGDTRERIARQYTGKADPALVENAPPGELVPGRSVQVRAGRELVAAGSAWHTDSVQFEWIGPTTGRVTVPVVSEGWEHAFPARPGTYTLTVSAGESRHSRTVRVVPPRPQGVAVRVGVFFDGTGNNRENDIPEGTDTNIARLYDLHMGKIGPDAVNSPVGELDGLPLFSRKYYQPGIGTEVGDENDVLEMGTGAGGVSRIEDALKEIEAFFSRFSDRDGPRIVDVFGFSRGAALARDFVNQVNARLSAQGVQVGFVGLYDTVGSFGLPGNDVDIRSDAPLLAGVAAASATNPVLYGLTLSRAAMTLSNTYRLDLGLASAVKVVHLVAINEYRANFPLQSLRTGPNAPPPGNVEEIAVPGAHADVGGGYGPRPWEEYTHVDDDVLQYQRVGPTSQWQARLLEQKAALEARAAQRGLEAVFVRSTSNAVGEVVEEYALVRRRRVKPGLSNVYLHAMYKKAEAAGVPLTDLDDMAKKQPIRFAIPEEIRRHFQPDWVTPRTAWYLEAHYVHTSAVDWSNRKSLADWLTNRSDDERRVYYNEPHKAVVPAHLQPQPERSLA
;
A
#
# COMPACT_ATOMS: atom_id res chain seq x y z
N MET A 1 -31.96 33.28 9.71
CA MET A 1 -31.95 32.04 10.53
C MET A 1 -30.98 31.03 9.94
N ALA A 2 -30.80 31.01 8.63
CA ALA A 2 -29.71 30.51 7.77
C ALA A 2 -28.42 29.89 8.36
N ILE A 3 -27.91 30.27 9.55
CA ILE A 3 -26.73 29.66 10.20
C ILE A 3 -27.06 28.92 11.51
N GLN A 4 -28.20 29.21 12.13
CA GLN A 4 -28.87 28.18 12.91
C GLN A 4 -29.37 27.09 11.94
N GLU A 5 -29.93 27.47 10.78
CA GLU A 5 -30.33 26.54 9.72
C GLU A 5 -29.15 25.97 8.91
N GLN A 6 -27.93 26.54 8.90
CA GLN A 6 -26.73 25.89 8.33
C GLN A 6 -25.89 25.14 9.36
N SER A 7 -25.91 25.47 10.65
CA SER A 7 -25.40 24.54 11.66
C SER A 7 -26.37 23.39 11.89
N VAL A 8 -27.67 23.59 11.65
CA VAL A 8 -28.67 22.52 11.51
C VAL A 8 -28.49 21.81 10.16
N TYR A 9 -28.38 22.47 9.00
CA TYR A 9 -28.14 21.78 7.71
C TYR A 9 -26.77 21.11 7.63
N TYR A 10 -25.72 21.55 8.33
CA TYR A 10 -24.50 20.74 8.51
C TYR A 10 -24.71 19.65 9.54
N LYS A 11 -25.43 19.86 10.64
CA LYS A 11 -25.82 18.75 11.55
C LYS A 11 -26.86 17.81 10.93
N GLU A 12 -27.54 18.18 9.85
CA GLU A 12 -28.56 17.40 9.15
C GLU A 12 -28.02 16.85 7.85
N VAL A 13 -27.05 17.44 7.17
CA VAL A 13 -26.28 16.78 6.09
C VAL A 13 -25.21 15.88 6.69
N GLN A 14 -24.62 16.23 7.83
CA GLN A 14 -23.74 15.33 8.58
C GLN A 14 -24.54 14.33 9.43
N ALA A 15 -25.75 14.63 9.92
CA ALA A 15 -26.66 13.58 10.42
C ALA A 15 -27.51 12.91 9.34
N GLU A 16 -27.59 13.39 8.11
CA GLU A 16 -28.14 12.63 6.96
C GLU A 16 -27.05 11.81 6.30
N GLN A 17 -25.78 12.22 6.35
CA GLN A 17 -24.64 11.35 6.05
C GLN A 17 -24.45 10.35 7.18
N ASP A 18 -24.42 10.73 8.46
CA ASP A 18 -24.38 9.76 9.56
C ASP A 18 -25.66 8.95 9.67
N ALA A 19 -26.84 9.47 9.28
CA ALA A 19 -28.03 8.62 9.13
C ALA A 19 -28.05 7.89 7.79
N PHE A 20 -27.36 8.28 6.73
CA PHE A 20 -27.22 7.49 5.51
C PHE A 20 -26.27 6.32 5.79
N TRP A 21 -25.13 6.59 6.41
CA TRP A 21 -24.19 5.62 6.93
C TRP A 21 -24.74 4.82 8.10
N LYS A 22 -25.61 5.32 8.98
CA LYS A 22 -26.35 4.50 9.98
C LYS A 22 -27.49 3.73 9.32
N ARG A 23 -28.26 4.28 8.38
CA ARG A 23 -29.28 3.54 7.58
C ARG A 23 -28.61 2.46 6.71
N ARG A 24 -27.38 2.67 6.23
CA ARG A 24 -26.54 1.74 5.43
C ARG A 24 -25.72 0.76 6.28
N ARG A 25 -25.34 1.11 7.52
CA ARG A 25 -24.78 0.20 8.54
C ARG A 25 -25.87 -0.69 9.13
N ALA A 26 -26.95 -0.12 9.69
CA ALA A 26 -28.02 -0.84 10.38
C ALA A 26 -28.90 -1.73 9.49
N ARG A 27 -28.86 -1.57 8.16
CA ARG A 27 -29.49 -2.48 7.20
C ARG A 27 -28.55 -3.59 6.72
N ARG A 28 -27.22 -3.42 6.78
CA ARG A 28 -26.31 -4.51 6.41
C ARG A 28 -26.32 -5.60 7.48
N ILE A 29 -26.08 -6.84 7.07
CA ILE A 29 -25.94 -7.96 8.00
C ILE A 29 -24.68 -7.76 8.84
N ASP A 30 -24.88 -7.37 10.09
CA ASP A 30 -23.89 -7.49 11.16
C ASP A 30 -23.68 -8.98 11.44
N ARG A 31 -22.43 -9.44 11.25
CA ARG A 31 -22.05 -10.86 11.37
C ARG A 31 -22.16 -11.36 12.81
N ASP A 32 -21.94 -10.49 13.79
CA ASP A 32 -21.84 -10.87 15.19
C ASP A 32 -23.21 -10.80 15.90
N ARG A 33 -24.22 -10.23 15.21
CA ARG A 33 -25.64 -10.25 15.62
C ARG A 33 -26.50 -11.30 14.92
N VAL A 34 -26.02 -11.95 13.86
CA VAL A 34 -26.77 -12.98 13.14
C VAL A 34 -26.17 -14.36 13.42
N PRO A 35 -26.92 -15.30 14.03
CA PRO A 35 -26.44 -16.64 14.35
C PRO A 35 -25.87 -17.39 13.15
N ARG A 36 -24.82 -18.18 13.42
CA ARG A 36 -23.99 -18.81 12.41
C ARG A 36 -24.76 -19.76 11.49
N ASP A 37 -25.74 -20.49 12.03
CA ASP A 37 -26.64 -21.37 11.29
C ASP A 37 -27.59 -20.62 10.33
N VAL A 38 -27.84 -19.34 10.58
CA VAL A 38 -28.57 -18.43 9.68
C VAL A 38 -27.64 -17.87 8.61
N LEU A 39 -26.41 -17.45 8.98
CA LEU A 39 -25.39 -16.96 8.04
C LEU A 39 -25.01 -18.03 7.01
N GLU A 40 -24.77 -19.26 7.44
CA GLU A 40 -24.43 -20.41 6.57
C GLU A 40 -25.56 -20.72 5.55
N ARG A 41 -26.81 -20.30 5.82
CA ARG A 41 -27.96 -20.41 4.89
C ARG A 41 -28.13 -19.19 3.96
N LEU A 42 -27.28 -18.16 4.10
CA LEU A 42 -27.17 -17.00 3.20
C LEU A 42 -25.87 -17.04 2.36
N GLU A 43 -24.93 -17.92 2.70
CA GLU A 43 -23.70 -18.17 1.94
C GLU A 43 -23.96 -18.77 0.53
N PRO A 44 -23.06 -18.56 -0.44
CA PRO A 44 -21.85 -17.72 -0.38
C PRO A 44 -22.16 -16.21 -0.54
N THR A 45 -23.42 -15.81 -0.40
CA THR A 45 -23.91 -14.51 -0.87
C THR A 45 -24.21 -13.47 0.21
N TRP A 46 -24.06 -13.78 1.51
CA TRP A 46 -24.57 -12.97 2.64
C TRP A 46 -24.28 -11.46 2.57
N ARG A 47 -23.12 -11.06 2.03
CA ARG A 47 -22.75 -9.64 1.78
C ARG A 47 -23.68 -8.88 0.82
N HIS A 48 -24.53 -9.59 0.09
CA HIS A 48 -25.57 -9.09 -0.82
C HIS A 48 -26.98 -9.17 -0.22
N TRP A 49 -27.11 -9.32 1.10
CA TRP A 49 -28.37 -9.31 1.80
C TRP A 49 -28.39 -8.18 2.85
N GLU A 50 -29.57 -7.59 3.04
CA GLU A 50 -29.84 -6.58 4.07
C GLU A 50 -30.96 -7.05 5.00
N THR A 51 -30.93 -6.64 6.26
CA THR A 51 -31.95 -6.94 7.25
C THR A 51 -33.26 -6.22 6.95
N ILE A 52 -34.37 -6.93 7.13
CA ILE A 52 -35.74 -6.38 7.05
C ILE A 52 -36.23 -6.18 8.49
N PRO A 53 -36.69 -4.97 8.87
CA PRO A 53 -37.35 -4.76 10.15
C PRO A 53 -38.54 -5.71 10.36
N GLU A 54 -38.71 -6.20 11.58
CA GLU A 54 -39.74 -7.19 11.93
C GLU A 54 -41.17 -6.68 11.61
N SER A 55 -41.38 -5.37 11.64
CA SER A 55 -42.62 -4.68 11.20
C SER A 55 -42.89 -4.82 9.69
N GLU A 56 -41.88 -4.65 8.84
CA GLU A 56 -41.99 -4.84 7.37
C GLU A 56 -42.14 -6.33 7.03
N ALA A 57 -41.41 -7.21 7.72
CA ALA A 57 -41.35 -8.64 7.42
C ALA A 57 -42.68 -9.39 7.61
N ARG A 58 -43.59 -8.89 8.47
CA ARG A 58 -44.89 -9.51 8.81
C ARG A 58 -45.77 -9.87 7.62
N HIS A 59 -45.63 -9.13 6.51
CA HIS A 59 -46.45 -9.29 5.30
C HIS A 59 -45.71 -9.95 4.13
N LEU A 60 -44.47 -10.41 4.34
CA LEU A 60 -43.63 -11.00 3.30
C LEU A 60 -43.68 -12.53 3.30
N GLU A 61 -43.31 -13.10 2.17
CA GLU A 61 -43.15 -14.55 1.97
C GLU A 61 -41.74 -14.87 1.46
N SER A 62 -41.22 -16.02 1.86
CA SER A 62 -39.84 -16.46 1.61
C SER A 62 -39.66 -16.91 0.16
N SER A 63 -38.60 -16.42 -0.49
CA SER A 63 -38.38 -16.50 -1.94
C SER A 63 -36.89 -16.55 -2.27
N GLU A 64 -36.48 -16.25 -3.52
CA GLU A 64 -35.06 -16.05 -3.87
C GLU A 64 -34.54 -14.64 -3.55
N GLU A 65 -35.44 -13.67 -3.31
CA GLU A 65 -35.10 -12.29 -2.95
C GLU A 65 -35.38 -11.95 -1.48
N VAL A 66 -36.12 -12.80 -0.74
CA VAL A 66 -36.44 -12.62 0.68
C VAL A 66 -36.22 -13.94 1.42
N LYS A 67 -35.58 -13.90 2.59
CA LYS A 67 -35.47 -15.03 3.53
C LYS A 67 -36.06 -14.66 4.89
N LEU A 68 -36.79 -15.60 5.48
CA LEU A 68 -37.49 -15.45 6.75
C LEU A 68 -37.13 -16.63 7.66
N PHE A 69 -36.78 -16.34 8.91
CA PHE A 69 -36.41 -17.31 9.93
C PHE A 69 -37.15 -17.01 11.24
N LEU A 70 -37.59 -18.06 11.93
CA LEU A 70 -38.09 -18.00 13.30
C LEU A 70 -37.16 -18.78 14.22
N LEU A 71 -37.05 -18.35 15.48
CA LEU A 71 -36.39 -19.15 16.52
C LEU A 71 -37.35 -20.25 16.98
N GLY A 72 -37.02 -21.51 16.64
CA GLY A 72 -37.74 -22.70 17.06
C GLY A 72 -37.06 -23.42 18.24
N LYS A 73 -37.58 -24.59 18.61
CA LYS A 73 -37.06 -25.37 19.76
C LYS A 73 -35.66 -25.96 19.54
N HIS A 74 -35.17 -25.95 18.29
CA HIS A 74 -33.90 -26.57 17.89
C HIS A 74 -32.94 -25.60 17.17
N GLY A 75 -33.15 -24.28 17.30
CA GLY A 75 -32.35 -23.24 16.64
C GLY A 75 -33.19 -22.41 15.67
N TRP A 76 -32.55 -21.75 14.70
CA TRP A 76 -33.28 -20.96 13.71
C TRP A 76 -33.81 -21.84 12.58
N GLU A 77 -35.10 -21.70 12.29
CA GLU A 77 -35.83 -22.47 11.28
C GLU A 77 -36.27 -21.54 10.15
N ALA A 78 -35.99 -21.91 8.90
CA ALA A 78 -36.37 -21.12 7.74
C ALA A 78 -37.86 -21.36 7.42
N VAL A 79 -38.67 -20.31 7.36
CA VAL A 79 -40.13 -20.40 7.25
C VAL A 79 -40.66 -19.79 5.94
N PRO A 80 -41.79 -20.27 5.40
CA PRO A 80 -42.38 -19.72 4.18
C PRO A 80 -42.99 -18.33 4.38
N ASN A 81 -43.53 -18.03 5.57
CA ASN A 81 -44.06 -16.72 5.97
C ASN A 81 -44.16 -16.63 7.50
N LEU A 82 -44.47 -15.46 8.03
CA LEU A 82 -44.55 -15.20 9.47
C LEU A 82 -45.96 -15.36 10.07
N ARG A 83 -46.95 -15.85 9.30
CA ARG A 83 -48.39 -15.83 9.68
C ARG A 83 -48.78 -16.75 10.84
N ARG A 84 -47.90 -17.69 11.24
CA ARG A 84 -48.15 -18.70 12.28
C ARG A 84 -47.20 -18.62 13.49
N ARG A 85 -46.42 -17.55 13.61
CA ARG A 85 -45.49 -17.37 14.75
C ARG A 85 -46.24 -17.13 16.06
N GLU A 86 -45.61 -17.47 17.18
CA GLU A 86 -46.12 -17.12 18.52
C GLU A 86 -45.85 -15.64 18.86
N ILE A 87 -46.66 -15.05 19.75
CA ILE A 87 -46.51 -13.64 20.15
C ILE A 87 -45.22 -13.49 20.97
N GLY A 88 -44.29 -12.67 20.48
CA GLY A 88 -42.97 -12.49 21.07
C GLY A 88 -41.89 -13.44 20.56
N GLN A 89 -42.22 -14.38 19.65
CA GLN A 89 -41.23 -15.29 19.06
C GLN A 89 -40.21 -14.52 18.22
N PRO A 90 -38.89 -14.66 18.46
CA PRO A 90 -37.86 -13.96 17.71
C PRO A 90 -37.87 -14.30 16.20
N VAL A 91 -37.62 -13.26 15.40
CA VAL A 91 -37.66 -13.30 13.93
C VAL A 91 -36.36 -12.71 13.36
N LEU A 92 -35.81 -13.36 12.34
CA LEU A 92 -34.81 -12.76 11.47
C LEU A 92 -35.34 -12.76 10.03
N ALA A 93 -35.22 -11.62 9.35
CA ALA A 93 -35.72 -11.43 8.00
C ALA A 93 -34.69 -10.65 7.18
N PHE A 94 -34.50 -11.06 5.92
CA PHE A 94 -33.48 -10.51 5.04
C PHE A 94 -34.00 -10.36 3.61
N ARG A 95 -33.67 -9.27 2.91
CA ARG A 95 -33.88 -9.13 1.46
C ARG A 95 -32.56 -9.03 0.72
N ARG A 96 -32.55 -9.50 -0.52
CA ARG A 96 -31.37 -9.51 -1.39
C ARG A 96 -31.21 -8.17 -2.09
N LEU A 97 -30.03 -7.58 -1.97
CA LEU A 97 -29.64 -6.36 -2.68
C LEU A 97 -29.59 -6.67 -4.19
N LYS A 98 -30.42 -5.98 -4.97
CA LYS A 98 -30.49 -6.16 -6.42
C LYS A 98 -29.24 -5.54 -7.09
N PRO A 99 -28.52 -6.25 -7.95
CA PRO A 99 -27.52 -5.63 -8.81
C PRO A 99 -28.17 -4.61 -9.75
N HIS A 100 -27.52 -3.46 -9.96
CA HIS A 100 -27.92 -2.55 -11.05
C HIS A 100 -27.58 -3.22 -12.40
N HIS A 101 -28.58 -3.90 -12.98
CA HIS A 101 -28.42 -4.62 -14.23
C HIS A 101 -28.17 -3.69 -15.41
N ARG A 102 -27.06 -3.92 -16.12
CA ARG A 102 -26.96 -3.58 -17.55
C ARG A 102 -27.91 -4.49 -18.34
N LEU A 103 -28.44 -3.98 -19.45
CA LEU A 103 -29.33 -4.71 -20.36
C LEU A 103 -28.58 -5.75 -21.19
N GLY A 104 -29.21 -6.92 -21.39
CA GLY A 104 -28.96 -7.83 -22.52
C GLY A 104 -27.78 -8.82 -22.39
N GLY A 105 -28.04 -10.10 -22.72
CA GLY A 105 -26.98 -11.11 -22.90
C GLY A 105 -27.23 -12.44 -22.18
N GLY A 106 -28.15 -13.27 -22.67
CA GLY A 106 -28.42 -14.60 -22.10
C GLY A 106 -27.87 -15.76 -22.95
N ARG A 107 -27.35 -16.81 -22.30
CA ARG A 107 -27.25 -18.20 -22.82
C ARG A 107 -27.39 -19.23 -21.68
N PRO A 108 -27.71 -20.52 -21.95
CA PRO A 108 -28.45 -21.34 -20.98
C PRO A 108 -27.70 -22.50 -20.31
N LYS A 109 -28.19 -22.85 -19.12
CA LYS A 109 -28.33 -24.18 -18.46
C LYS A 109 -27.30 -25.30 -18.77
N ALA A 110 -26.71 -25.81 -17.69
CA ALA A 110 -26.48 -27.24 -17.47
C ALA A 110 -26.97 -27.63 -16.05
N ARG A 111 -27.35 -28.90 -15.82
CA ARG A 111 -27.74 -29.46 -14.51
C ARG A 111 -27.18 -30.89 -14.34
N PRO A 112 -27.13 -31.46 -13.12
CA PRO A 112 -26.09 -32.43 -12.72
C PRO A 112 -26.51 -33.91 -12.68
N LYS A 113 -25.52 -34.77 -12.40
CA LYS A 113 -25.54 -36.18 -11.94
C LYS A 113 -24.07 -36.57 -11.61
N THR A 114 -23.69 -37.42 -10.64
CA THR A 114 -24.38 -38.11 -9.52
C THR A 114 -23.34 -38.61 -8.49
N ALA A 115 -23.74 -38.85 -7.24
CA ALA A 115 -23.02 -39.65 -6.22
C ALA A 115 -23.47 -41.16 -6.32
N PRO A 116 -23.12 -42.16 -5.45
CA PRO A 116 -22.51 -42.08 -4.10
C PRO A 116 -21.55 -43.23 -3.62
N HIS A 117 -21.03 -43.08 -2.39
CA HIS A 117 -20.78 -44.03 -1.25
C HIS A 117 -20.53 -45.57 -1.43
N ALA A 118 -19.79 -46.28 -0.56
CA ALA A 118 -18.86 -45.91 0.54
C ALA A 118 -17.70 -46.96 0.71
N TRP A 119 -17.37 -47.70 1.79
CA TRP A 119 -18.00 -48.06 3.08
C TRP A 119 -17.06 -47.97 4.33
N MET A 120 -16.65 -49.08 4.97
CA MET A 120 -16.10 -49.10 6.36
C MET A 120 -14.96 -50.11 6.60
N PHE A 121 -14.21 -49.93 7.70
CA PHE A 121 -13.28 -50.88 8.33
C PHE A 121 -13.83 -51.39 9.67
N GLN A 122 -13.50 -52.63 10.05
CA GLN A 122 -13.60 -53.12 11.44
C GLN A 122 -12.63 -54.30 11.66
N VAL A 123 -11.84 -54.27 12.74
CA VAL A 123 -10.90 -55.35 13.15
C VAL A 123 -10.75 -55.36 14.67
N GLY A 124 -10.57 -56.53 15.28
CA GLY A 124 -10.14 -56.71 16.66
C GLY A 124 -9.94 -58.21 17.00
N GLY A 125 -9.00 -58.54 17.90
CA GLY A 125 -8.76 -59.90 18.38
C GLY A 125 -7.28 -60.29 18.49
N ASP A 126 -7.01 -61.28 19.35
CA ASP A 126 -5.69 -61.76 19.81
C ASP A 126 -5.74 -63.32 19.87
N THR A 127 -4.73 -64.13 20.24
CA THR A 127 -3.45 -63.96 20.97
C THR A 127 -2.34 -64.89 20.40
N PRO A 128 -1.06 -64.75 20.81
CA PRO A 128 0.04 -65.67 20.45
C PRO A 128 0.02 -66.96 21.35
N PRO A 129 0.92 -67.97 21.21
CA PRO A 129 2.27 -67.93 20.60
C PRO A 129 2.76 -69.18 19.81
N ASP A 130 4.08 -69.17 19.54
CA ASP A 130 5.01 -70.29 19.27
C ASP A 130 4.92 -71.13 17.97
N ALA A 131 5.86 -70.85 17.04
CA ALA A 131 6.75 -71.84 16.43
C ALA A 131 7.92 -71.16 15.69
N VAL A 132 9.17 -71.61 15.91
CA VAL A 132 10.34 -71.18 15.11
C VAL A 132 10.59 -72.17 13.98
N ALA A 133 10.62 -71.67 12.74
CA ALA A 133 11.05 -72.42 11.57
C ALA A 133 12.04 -71.59 10.75
N THR A 134 13.34 -71.79 11.00
CA THR A 134 14.43 -71.08 10.31
C THR A 134 14.58 -71.56 8.88
N ILE A 135 13.78 -71.01 7.96
CA ILE A 135 14.06 -71.10 6.53
C ILE A 135 15.04 -69.98 6.19
N THR A 136 16.33 -70.33 6.09
CA THR A 136 17.36 -69.45 5.51
C THR A 136 17.13 -69.31 4.01
N ARG A 137 16.10 -68.55 3.63
CA ARG A 137 16.03 -67.96 2.29
C ARG A 137 17.27 -67.09 2.12
N PRO A 138 17.94 -67.07 0.95
CA PRO A 138 18.86 -65.98 0.66
C PRO A 138 18.07 -64.68 0.85
N GLN A 139 18.58 -63.78 1.70
CA GLN A 139 17.92 -62.51 1.94
C GLN A 139 17.92 -61.76 0.60
N ALA A 140 16.75 -61.61 0.00
CA ALA A 140 16.62 -61.08 -1.35
C ALA A 140 17.32 -59.72 -1.44
N GLU A 141 18.13 -59.52 -2.48
CA GLU A 141 18.85 -58.27 -2.72
C GLU A 141 17.87 -57.11 -2.56
N ARG A 142 18.18 -56.14 -1.70
CA ARG A 142 17.33 -54.98 -1.42
C ARG A 142 18.13 -53.74 -1.75
N VAL A 143 17.53 -52.81 -2.49
CA VAL A 143 18.18 -51.56 -2.87
C VAL A 143 17.19 -50.40 -2.74
N GLU A 144 17.65 -49.27 -2.21
CA GLU A 144 16.84 -48.09 -1.99
C GLU A 144 17.55 -46.82 -2.48
N LEU A 145 16.77 -45.86 -3.00
CA LEU A 145 17.27 -44.52 -3.36
C LEU A 145 17.10 -43.57 -2.19
N GLY A 146 18.21 -43.08 -1.65
CA GLY A 146 18.22 -42.08 -0.59
C GLY A 146 17.79 -40.69 -1.05
N ASP A 147 17.98 -39.72 -0.17
CA ASP A 147 17.59 -38.33 -0.40
C ASP A 147 18.69 -37.54 -1.15
N THR A 148 18.52 -37.45 -2.48
CA THR A 148 19.37 -36.69 -3.41
C THR A 148 19.29 -35.17 -3.16
N ARG A 149 19.95 -34.68 -2.11
CA ARG A 149 19.85 -33.30 -1.61
C ARG A 149 21.05 -32.39 -1.85
N TYR A 150 22.19 -32.91 -2.32
CA TYR A 150 23.42 -32.11 -2.48
C TYR A 150 24.12 -32.32 -3.84
N THR A 151 24.89 -31.30 -4.24
CA THR A 151 25.69 -31.30 -5.48
C THR A 151 27.17 -31.34 -5.17
N ARG A 152 27.92 -32.23 -5.83
CA ARG A 152 29.39 -32.28 -5.73
C ARG A 152 30.00 -31.30 -6.74
N THR A 153 31.13 -30.68 -6.39
CA THR A 153 31.87 -29.84 -7.35
C THR A 153 32.71 -30.74 -8.26
N HIS A 154 32.39 -30.76 -9.55
CA HIS A 154 33.11 -31.56 -10.53
C HIS A 154 34.47 -30.91 -10.82
N ARG A 155 35.54 -31.68 -10.64
CA ARG A 155 36.92 -31.24 -10.84
C ARG A 155 37.64 -32.16 -11.80
N LEU A 156 38.06 -31.63 -12.94
CA LEU A 156 38.90 -32.34 -13.89
C LEU A 156 40.37 -32.06 -13.60
N LEU A 157 41.22 -33.07 -13.75
CA LEU A 157 42.67 -32.92 -13.60
C LEU A 157 43.27 -32.56 -14.96
N HIS A 158 43.96 -31.43 -15.04
CA HIS A 158 44.70 -31.02 -16.23
C HIS A 158 46.21 -31.01 -15.94
N ARG A 159 47.00 -31.61 -16.84
CA ARG A 159 48.47 -31.56 -16.76
C ARG A 159 48.99 -30.46 -17.68
N VAL A 160 49.56 -29.42 -17.07
CA VAL A 160 50.02 -28.18 -17.72
C VAL A 160 51.08 -28.49 -18.77
N LYS A 161 51.00 -27.81 -19.93
CA LYS A 161 51.98 -27.84 -21.01
C LYS A 161 52.58 -26.45 -21.21
N ASP A 162 53.64 -26.37 -22.00
CA ASP A 162 54.26 -25.09 -22.35
C ASP A 162 53.26 -24.16 -23.04
N GLY A 163 53.25 -22.89 -22.60
CA GLY A 163 52.32 -21.87 -23.07
C GLY A 163 50.85 -22.07 -22.68
N ASP A 164 50.50 -22.97 -21.76
CA ASP A 164 49.15 -22.99 -21.18
C ASP A 164 48.94 -21.78 -20.26
N THR A 165 47.82 -21.09 -20.44
CA THR A 165 47.33 -20.03 -19.53
C THR A 165 46.10 -20.55 -18.77
N ARG A 166 45.78 -19.93 -17.63
CA ARG A 166 44.62 -20.35 -16.83
C ARG A 166 43.31 -20.21 -17.60
N GLU A 167 43.22 -19.20 -18.45
CA GLU A 167 42.10 -18.89 -19.35
C GLU A 167 42.00 -19.92 -20.48
N ARG A 168 43.13 -20.40 -21.02
CA ARG A 168 43.17 -21.45 -22.04
C ARG A 168 42.70 -22.79 -21.47
N ILE A 169 43.20 -23.16 -20.29
CA ILE A 169 42.77 -24.35 -19.54
C ILE A 169 41.28 -24.26 -19.20
N ALA A 170 40.84 -23.17 -18.58
CA ALA A 170 39.43 -22.98 -18.21
C ALA A 170 38.50 -23.07 -19.43
N ARG A 171 38.88 -22.43 -20.55
CA ARG A 171 38.10 -22.48 -21.80
C ARG A 171 38.04 -23.90 -22.38
N GLN A 172 39.13 -24.67 -22.32
CA GLN A 172 39.17 -26.05 -22.81
C GLN A 172 38.12 -26.95 -22.13
N TYR A 173 37.95 -26.83 -20.81
CA TYR A 173 37.06 -27.72 -20.04
C TYR A 173 35.66 -27.17 -19.76
N THR A 174 35.45 -25.86 -19.88
CA THR A 174 34.18 -25.20 -19.46
C THR A 174 33.56 -24.29 -20.51
N GLY A 175 34.25 -24.04 -21.62
CA GLY A 175 33.89 -23.01 -22.60
C GLY A 175 34.12 -21.56 -22.13
N LYS A 176 34.35 -21.32 -20.83
CA LYS A 176 34.59 -19.99 -20.24
C LYS A 176 36.07 -19.74 -20.01
N ALA A 177 36.54 -18.56 -20.40
CA ALA A 177 37.90 -18.08 -20.16
C ALA A 177 38.06 -17.44 -18.75
N ASP A 178 37.62 -18.15 -17.71
CA ASP A 178 37.66 -17.69 -16.31
C ASP A 178 38.83 -18.36 -15.57
N PRO A 179 39.91 -17.62 -15.24
CA PRO A 179 41.09 -18.20 -14.59
C PRO A 179 40.85 -18.63 -13.13
N ALA A 180 39.76 -18.17 -12.49
CA ALA A 180 39.37 -18.61 -11.14
C ALA A 180 38.74 -20.02 -11.13
N LEU A 181 38.54 -20.64 -12.31
CA LEU A 181 38.20 -22.05 -12.43
C LEU A 181 39.41 -22.99 -12.36
N VAL A 182 40.65 -22.45 -12.38
CA VAL A 182 41.89 -23.25 -12.25
C VAL A 182 42.40 -23.18 -10.81
N GLU A 183 42.01 -24.18 -10.03
CA GLU A 183 42.28 -24.34 -8.61
C GLU A 183 43.62 -25.08 -8.35
N ASN A 184 44.18 -24.92 -7.15
CA ASN A 184 45.43 -25.53 -6.66
C ASN A 184 46.73 -25.14 -7.41
N ALA A 185 46.70 -24.07 -8.22
CA ALA A 185 47.91 -23.40 -8.71
C ALA A 185 48.19 -22.12 -7.88
N PRO A 186 49.41 -21.92 -7.34
CA PRO A 186 49.75 -20.77 -6.49
C PRO A 186 49.66 -19.43 -7.25
N PRO A 187 49.65 -18.28 -6.55
CA PRO A 187 49.70 -16.96 -7.19
C PRO A 187 51.07 -16.76 -7.86
N GLY A 188 51.11 -16.96 -9.18
CA GLY A 188 52.34 -16.93 -9.99
C GLY A 188 52.49 -18.21 -10.84
N GLU A 189 52.22 -18.06 -12.14
CA GLU A 189 52.41 -19.01 -13.26
C GLU A 189 51.93 -20.47 -13.14
N LEU A 190 51.72 -21.08 -14.31
CA LEU A 190 51.39 -22.50 -14.46
C LEU A 190 52.67 -23.26 -14.80
N VAL A 191 53.20 -24.02 -13.85
CA VAL A 191 54.45 -24.79 -14.03
C VAL A 191 54.21 -25.99 -14.97
N PRO A 192 54.88 -26.08 -16.13
CA PRO A 192 54.75 -27.20 -17.06
C PRO A 192 55.00 -28.56 -16.40
N GLY A 193 54.26 -29.57 -16.85
CA GLY A 193 54.33 -30.94 -16.35
C GLY A 193 53.64 -31.21 -15.01
N ARG A 194 53.30 -30.17 -14.21
CA ARG A 194 52.45 -30.30 -13.00
C ARG A 194 50.97 -30.45 -13.36
N SER A 195 50.20 -30.96 -12.40
CA SER A 195 48.74 -31.09 -12.51
C SER A 195 48.02 -30.01 -11.71
N VAL A 196 46.99 -29.42 -12.32
CA VAL A 196 46.06 -28.44 -11.71
C VAL A 196 44.64 -28.98 -11.75
N GLN A 197 43.76 -28.50 -10.85
CA GLN A 197 42.35 -28.90 -10.83
C GLN A 197 41.50 -27.84 -11.51
N VAL A 198 40.65 -28.25 -12.45
CA VAL A 198 39.76 -27.36 -13.19
C VAL A 198 38.33 -27.59 -12.72
N ARG A 199 37.70 -26.57 -12.14
CA ARG A 199 36.31 -26.60 -11.67
C ARG A 199 35.36 -26.59 -12.87
N ALA A 200 35.06 -27.77 -13.38
CA ALA A 200 34.34 -27.95 -14.63
C ALA A 200 32.80 -27.98 -14.48
N GLY A 201 32.26 -28.08 -13.26
CA GLY A 201 30.82 -27.94 -13.04
C GLY A 201 30.35 -28.34 -11.64
N ARG A 202 29.04 -28.63 -11.55
CA ARG A 202 28.41 -29.31 -10.41
C ARG A 202 27.72 -30.57 -10.91
N GLU A 203 27.94 -31.67 -10.21
CA GLU A 203 27.25 -32.95 -10.43
C GLU A 203 26.16 -33.14 -9.37
N LEU A 204 25.08 -33.82 -9.75
CA LEU A 204 24.09 -34.28 -8.78
C LEU A 204 24.58 -35.60 -8.18
N VAL A 205 24.54 -35.71 -6.85
CA VAL A 205 24.90 -36.93 -6.14
C VAL A 205 23.65 -37.76 -5.89
N ALA A 206 23.62 -38.98 -6.42
CA ALA A 206 22.70 -40.02 -6.01
C ALA A 206 23.42 -40.95 -5.02
N ALA A 207 22.75 -41.28 -3.93
CA ALA A 207 23.24 -42.22 -2.94
C ALA A 207 22.07 -43.03 -2.41
N GLY A 208 22.36 -44.17 -1.79
CA GLY A 208 21.36 -45.07 -1.25
C GLY A 208 21.98 -46.22 -0.48
N SER A 209 21.14 -47.18 -0.13
CA SER A 209 21.55 -48.41 0.56
C SER A 209 21.28 -49.63 -0.30
N ALA A 210 22.11 -50.65 -0.13
CA ALA A 210 22.04 -51.92 -0.83
C ALA A 210 22.50 -53.07 0.08
N TRP A 211 21.72 -54.14 0.15
CA TRP A 211 21.97 -55.29 1.01
C TRP A 211 22.14 -56.57 0.21
N HIS A 212 23.07 -57.41 0.66
CA HIS A 212 23.38 -58.74 0.08
C HIS A 212 23.90 -58.71 -1.37
N THR A 213 24.50 -57.59 -1.79
CA THR A 213 25.04 -57.40 -3.14
C THR A 213 26.28 -56.49 -3.12
N ASP A 214 27.31 -56.83 -3.90
CA ASP A 214 28.58 -56.09 -3.94
C ASP A 214 28.52 -54.85 -4.87
N SER A 215 27.49 -54.74 -5.72
CA SER A 215 27.33 -53.62 -6.64
C SER A 215 25.88 -53.40 -7.06
N VAL A 216 25.54 -52.16 -7.43
CA VAL A 216 24.23 -51.80 -7.97
C VAL A 216 24.36 -51.25 -9.39
N GLN A 217 23.36 -51.50 -10.23
CA GLN A 217 23.16 -50.76 -11.48
C GLN A 217 22.41 -49.47 -11.16
N PHE A 218 23.04 -48.31 -11.37
CA PHE A 218 22.41 -47.00 -11.24
C PHE A 218 22.17 -46.38 -12.62
N GLU A 219 20.98 -45.82 -12.85
CA GLU A 219 20.56 -45.22 -14.12
C GLU A 219 19.80 -43.92 -13.88
N TRP A 220 20.04 -42.93 -14.74
CA TRP A 220 19.30 -41.67 -14.77
C TRP A 220 18.80 -41.39 -16.18
N ILE A 221 17.55 -40.91 -16.29
CA ILE A 221 16.91 -40.53 -17.55
C ILE A 221 16.33 -39.12 -17.39
N GLY A 222 16.70 -38.18 -18.26
CA GLY A 222 16.25 -36.79 -18.19
C GLY A 222 16.99 -35.87 -19.19
N PRO A 223 17.20 -34.58 -18.85
CA PRO A 223 18.03 -33.63 -19.63
C PRO A 223 19.48 -34.10 -19.88
N THR A 224 19.94 -35.09 -19.12
CA THR A 224 21.07 -35.97 -19.40
C THR A 224 20.62 -37.40 -19.07
N THR A 225 21.24 -38.40 -19.70
CA THR A 225 20.88 -39.82 -19.51
C THR A 225 22.15 -40.67 -19.44
N GLY A 226 22.14 -41.72 -18.62
CA GLY A 226 23.25 -42.66 -18.49
C GLY A 226 22.97 -43.80 -17.51
N ARG A 227 23.82 -44.83 -17.53
CA ARG A 227 23.81 -45.98 -16.61
C ARG A 227 25.25 -46.34 -16.22
N VAL A 228 25.43 -46.82 -15.00
CA VAL A 228 26.75 -47.17 -14.43
C VAL A 228 26.60 -48.29 -13.38
N THR A 229 27.63 -49.13 -13.25
CA THR A 229 27.77 -50.06 -12.11
C THR A 229 28.47 -49.34 -10.95
N VAL A 230 27.86 -49.29 -9.78
CA VAL A 230 28.40 -48.64 -8.57
C VAL A 230 28.74 -49.71 -7.53
N PRO A 231 29.96 -49.79 -6.97
CA PRO A 231 30.26 -50.71 -5.88
C PRO A 231 29.53 -50.32 -4.60
N VAL A 232 29.14 -51.31 -3.81
CA VAL A 232 28.55 -51.14 -2.47
C VAL A 232 29.67 -51.21 -1.44
N VAL A 233 29.68 -50.28 -0.48
CA VAL A 233 30.66 -50.23 0.62
C VAL A 233 29.89 -50.03 1.92
N SER A 234 30.01 -50.98 2.85
CA SER A 234 29.29 -50.97 4.14
C SER A 234 27.79 -50.70 4.00
N GLU A 235 27.14 -51.47 3.11
CA GLU A 235 25.71 -51.37 2.76
C GLU A 235 25.27 -50.05 2.09
N GLY A 236 26.19 -49.11 1.82
CA GLY A 236 25.94 -47.85 1.13
C GLY A 236 26.52 -47.79 -0.28
N TRP A 237 25.94 -46.96 -1.15
CA TRP A 237 26.49 -46.64 -2.47
C TRP A 237 26.31 -45.15 -2.79
N GLU A 238 27.26 -44.56 -3.53
CA GLU A 238 27.21 -43.17 -4.03
C GLU A 238 27.66 -43.11 -5.50
N HIS A 239 26.95 -42.34 -6.34
CA HIS A 239 27.43 -41.93 -7.65
C HIS A 239 27.08 -40.46 -7.94
N ALA A 240 28.06 -39.72 -8.45
CA ALA A 240 27.90 -38.34 -8.92
C ALA A 240 27.78 -38.33 -10.45
N PHE A 241 26.75 -37.68 -11.00
CA PHE A 241 26.50 -37.64 -12.44
C PHE A 241 26.23 -36.22 -12.96
N PRO A 242 26.58 -35.91 -14.22
CA PRO A 242 26.40 -34.58 -14.80
C PRO A 242 24.91 -34.30 -15.05
N ALA A 243 24.34 -33.35 -14.30
CA ALA A 243 22.93 -32.98 -14.38
C ALA A 243 22.74 -31.54 -14.90
N ARG A 244 21.75 -31.37 -15.79
CA ARG A 244 21.25 -30.08 -16.30
C ARG A 244 19.86 -29.81 -15.71
N PRO A 245 19.36 -28.57 -15.70
CA PRO A 245 18.02 -28.27 -15.19
C PRO A 245 16.91 -29.02 -15.95
N GLY A 246 15.92 -29.54 -15.20
CA GLY A 246 14.80 -30.33 -15.68
C GLY A 246 14.45 -31.49 -14.73
N THR A 247 13.61 -32.40 -15.19
CA THR A 247 13.15 -33.56 -14.39
C THR A 247 13.91 -34.82 -14.78
N TYR A 248 14.35 -35.58 -13.79
CA TYR A 248 15.01 -36.87 -13.93
C TYR A 248 14.15 -37.97 -13.32
N THR A 249 14.11 -39.13 -13.97
CA THR A 249 13.80 -40.39 -13.31
C THR A 249 15.11 -41.09 -13.00
N LEU A 250 15.36 -41.36 -11.72
CA LEU A 250 16.49 -42.15 -11.24
C LEU A 250 16.01 -43.57 -10.98
N THR A 251 16.79 -44.56 -11.42
CA THR A 251 16.59 -45.99 -11.15
C THR A 251 17.85 -46.52 -10.47
N VAL A 252 17.66 -47.41 -9.50
CA VAL A 252 18.72 -48.31 -9.03
C VAL A 252 18.19 -49.74 -8.98
N SER A 253 19.03 -50.71 -9.29
CA SER A 253 18.67 -52.14 -9.22
C SER A 253 19.87 -53.05 -8.91
N ALA A 254 19.60 -54.15 -8.21
CA ALA A 254 20.51 -55.27 -8.04
C ALA A 254 19.68 -56.57 -8.00
N GLY A 255 20.15 -57.62 -8.67
CA GLY A 255 19.33 -58.79 -8.99
C GLY A 255 18.01 -58.41 -9.68
N GLU A 256 16.90 -58.96 -9.18
CA GLU A 256 15.54 -58.62 -9.61
C GLU A 256 14.98 -57.35 -8.90
N SER A 257 15.63 -56.88 -7.84
CA SER A 257 15.16 -55.74 -7.04
C SER A 257 15.46 -54.41 -7.71
N ARG A 258 14.44 -53.54 -7.77
CA ARG A 258 14.52 -52.22 -8.39
C ARG A 258 13.79 -51.17 -7.58
N HIS A 259 14.44 -50.03 -7.33
CA HIS A 259 13.84 -48.82 -6.79
C HIS A 259 13.92 -47.70 -7.83
N SER A 260 12.95 -46.79 -7.88
CA SER A 260 12.99 -45.65 -8.81
C SER A 260 12.31 -44.41 -8.22
N ARG A 261 12.88 -43.23 -8.49
CA ARG A 261 12.47 -41.96 -7.89
C ARG A 261 12.61 -40.80 -8.88
N THR A 262 11.63 -39.91 -8.89
CA THR A 262 11.65 -38.69 -9.72
C THR A 262 12.26 -37.52 -8.95
N VAL A 263 13.20 -36.80 -9.58
CA VAL A 263 13.92 -35.66 -9.00
C VAL A 263 13.87 -34.47 -9.96
N ARG A 264 13.57 -33.27 -9.46
CA ARG A 264 13.54 -32.04 -10.27
C ARG A 264 14.77 -31.17 -9.97
N VAL A 265 15.68 -31.08 -10.92
CA VAL A 265 16.84 -30.18 -10.88
C VAL A 265 16.39 -28.81 -11.36
N VAL A 266 16.45 -27.80 -10.49
CA VAL A 266 16.22 -26.39 -10.88
C VAL A 266 17.53 -25.74 -11.35
N PRO A 267 17.48 -24.68 -12.18
CA PRO A 267 18.67 -23.88 -12.46
C PRO A 267 19.30 -23.34 -11.17
N PRO A 268 20.63 -23.14 -11.13
CA PRO A 268 21.23 -22.35 -10.05
C PRO A 268 20.56 -20.96 -10.05
N ARG A 269 20.19 -20.49 -8.86
CA ARG A 269 19.70 -19.12 -8.66
C ARG A 269 20.72 -18.14 -9.28
N PRO A 270 20.30 -17.13 -10.08
CA PRO A 270 21.23 -16.12 -10.56
C PRO A 270 21.91 -15.45 -9.36
N GLN A 271 23.23 -15.32 -9.43
CA GLN A 271 24.08 -14.94 -8.30
C GLN A 271 23.84 -13.49 -7.85
N GLY A 272 23.59 -12.60 -8.82
CA GLY A 272 23.03 -11.27 -8.57
C GLY A 272 21.53 -11.23 -8.85
N VAL A 273 20.80 -10.44 -8.07
CA VAL A 273 19.41 -10.03 -8.32
C VAL A 273 19.22 -8.58 -7.89
N ALA A 274 18.33 -7.86 -8.57
CA ALA A 274 17.85 -6.58 -8.07
C ALA A 274 16.58 -6.79 -7.26
N VAL A 275 16.42 -6.07 -6.14
CA VAL A 275 15.24 -6.17 -5.26
C VAL A 275 14.74 -4.75 -4.97
N ARG A 276 13.56 -4.38 -5.50
CA ARG A 276 13.01 -3.01 -5.39
C ARG A 276 11.57 -3.02 -4.88
N VAL A 277 11.27 -2.27 -3.83
CA VAL A 277 9.92 -2.24 -3.22
C VAL A 277 9.36 -0.83 -3.22
N GLY A 278 8.13 -0.67 -3.71
CA GLY A 278 7.35 0.56 -3.53
C GLY A 278 6.44 0.50 -2.30
N VAL A 279 6.50 1.51 -1.43
CA VAL A 279 5.65 1.68 -0.24
C VAL A 279 4.83 2.96 -0.38
N PHE A 280 3.52 2.90 -0.12
CA PHE A 280 2.55 3.91 -0.52
C PHE A 280 1.64 4.29 0.66
N PHE A 281 1.89 5.45 1.30
CA PHE A 281 1.17 5.94 2.48
C PHE A 281 0.09 6.97 2.11
N ASP A 282 -1.19 6.61 2.22
CA ASP A 282 -2.28 7.48 1.77
C ASP A 282 -2.66 8.59 2.77
N GLY A 283 -3.42 9.59 2.28
CA GLY A 283 -3.93 10.69 3.09
C GLY A 283 -4.92 10.27 4.17
N THR A 284 -5.08 11.08 5.23
CA THR A 284 -6.08 10.81 6.29
C THR A 284 -7.49 10.76 5.70
N GLY A 285 -8.25 9.70 6.03
CA GLY A 285 -9.57 9.48 5.44
C GLY A 285 -9.57 8.85 4.05
N ASN A 286 -8.41 8.69 3.40
CA ASN A 286 -8.30 8.06 2.08
C ASN A 286 -8.03 6.55 2.18
N ASN A 287 -8.77 5.78 1.40
CA ASN A 287 -8.68 4.33 1.36
C ASN A 287 -9.05 3.83 -0.05
N ARG A 288 -8.04 3.34 -0.78
CA ARG A 288 -8.11 2.84 -2.15
C ARG A 288 -9.35 1.98 -2.43
N GLU A 289 -9.64 1.01 -1.57
CA GLU A 289 -10.76 0.07 -1.74
C GLU A 289 -12.13 0.74 -1.59
N ASN A 290 -12.23 1.80 -0.77
CA ASN A 290 -13.44 2.59 -0.57
C ASN A 290 -13.61 3.70 -1.62
N ASP A 291 -12.51 4.31 -2.08
CA ASP A 291 -12.51 5.50 -2.93
C ASP A 291 -12.59 5.20 -4.45
N ILE A 292 -12.01 4.09 -4.92
CA ILE A 292 -12.07 3.70 -6.35
C ILE A 292 -13.52 3.57 -6.87
N PRO A 293 -14.50 2.99 -6.13
CA PRO A 293 -15.90 2.91 -6.58
C PRO A 293 -16.59 4.26 -6.82
N GLU A 294 -16.28 5.29 -6.03
CA GLU A 294 -16.85 6.64 -6.16
C GLU A 294 -16.01 7.54 -7.07
N GLY A 295 -14.77 7.13 -7.38
CA GLY A 295 -13.81 7.87 -8.21
C GLY A 295 -13.05 8.97 -7.45
N THR A 296 -13.01 8.90 -6.12
CA THR A 296 -12.36 9.84 -5.19
C THR A 296 -10.90 9.45 -4.88
N ASP A 297 -10.36 8.44 -5.55
CA ASP A 297 -9.07 7.86 -5.19
C ASP A 297 -7.88 8.83 -5.37
N THR A 298 -6.90 8.70 -4.49
CA THR A 298 -5.73 9.59 -4.46
C THR A 298 -4.69 9.19 -5.50
N ASN A 299 -3.77 10.10 -5.76
CA ASN A 299 -2.59 9.83 -6.56
C ASN A 299 -1.66 8.76 -5.92
N ILE A 300 -1.78 8.49 -4.61
CA ILE A 300 -1.08 7.40 -3.94
C ILE A 300 -1.70 6.05 -4.30
N ALA A 301 -3.04 5.93 -4.19
CA ALA A 301 -3.78 4.75 -4.65
C ALA A 301 -3.55 4.45 -6.16
N ARG A 302 -3.41 5.50 -6.98
CA ARG A 302 -3.14 5.40 -8.42
C ARG A 302 -1.70 5.01 -8.74
N LEU A 303 -0.70 5.58 -8.06
CA LEU A 303 0.70 5.17 -8.22
C LEU A 303 0.94 3.74 -7.71
N TYR A 304 0.27 3.34 -6.63
CA TYR A 304 0.26 1.95 -6.18
C TYR A 304 -0.30 1.02 -7.25
N ASP A 305 -1.40 1.37 -7.92
CA ASP A 305 -1.96 0.59 -9.03
C ASP A 305 -0.99 0.49 -10.22
N LEU A 306 -0.34 1.60 -10.58
CA LEU A 306 0.64 1.66 -11.66
C LEU A 306 1.91 0.84 -11.38
N HIS A 307 2.32 0.70 -10.12
CA HIS A 307 3.56 0.01 -9.75
C HIS A 307 3.53 -1.49 -10.08
N MET A 308 4.54 -2.00 -10.80
CA MET A 308 4.65 -3.38 -11.28
C MET A 308 4.92 -4.41 -10.19
N GLY A 309 5.36 -3.96 -9.00
CA GLY A 309 5.60 -4.82 -7.85
C GLY A 309 4.40 -5.74 -7.55
N LYS A 310 4.70 -7.00 -7.24
CA LYS A 310 3.69 -8.04 -6.99
C LYS A 310 3.14 -7.93 -5.57
N ILE A 311 1.97 -8.54 -5.34
CA ILE A 311 1.31 -8.61 -4.03
C ILE A 311 1.41 -10.05 -3.51
N GLY A 312 1.57 -10.22 -2.19
CA GLY A 312 1.63 -11.54 -1.57
C GLY A 312 2.90 -12.35 -1.89
N PRO A 313 2.87 -13.69 -1.69
CA PRO A 313 4.07 -14.52 -1.74
C PRO A 313 4.70 -14.65 -3.13
N ASP A 314 3.95 -14.45 -4.21
CA ASP A 314 4.46 -14.59 -5.58
C ASP A 314 5.50 -13.53 -6.00
N ALA A 315 5.69 -12.50 -5.19
CA ALA A 315 6.74 -11.50 -5.38
C ALA A 315 8.17 -12.06 -5.36
N VAL A 316 8.40 -13.25 -4.78
CA VAL A 316 9.70 -13.95 -4.84
C VAL A 316 9.80 -15.03 -5.92
N ASN A 317 8.67 -15.39 -6.55
CA ASN A 317 8.59 -16.53 -7.46
C ASN A 317 9.00 -16.20 -8.91
N SER A 318 8.95 -14.93 -9.31
CA SER A 318 9.38 -14.47 -10.64
C SER A 318 9.73 -12.97 -10.65
N PRO A 319 10.67 -12.51 -11.49
CA PRO A 319 10.96 -11.08 -11.64
C PRO A 319 9.78 -10.31 -12.28
N VAL A 320 9.84 -8.98 -12.20
CA VAL A 320 8.95 -8.03 -12.90
C VAL A 320 9.60 -7.41 -14.14
N GLY A 321 10.92 -7.49 -14.25
CA GLY A 321 11.74 -6.91 -15.31
C GLY A 321 13.23 -7.13 -14.99
N GLU A 322 14.08 -6.19 -15.41
CA GLU A 322 15.52 -6.16 -15.09
C GLU A 322 15.93 -4.77 -14.59
N LEU A 323 17.00 -4.71 -13.81
CA LEU A 323 17.66 -3.47 -13.37
C LEU A 323 19.17 -3.74 -13.37
N ASP A 324 19.95 -2.87 -14.01
CA ASP A 324 21.41 -3.01 -14.17
C ASP A 324 21.88 -4.38 -14.71
N GLY A 325 21.06 -5.00 -15.58
CA GLY A 325 21.30 -6.34 -16.14
C GLY A 325 21.03 -7.49 -15.16
N LEU A 326 20.48 -7.22 -13.97
CA LEU A 326 20.06 -8.21 -13.00
C LEU A 326 18.53 -8.42 -13.04
N PRO A 327 18.03 -9.66 -12.87
CA PRO A 327 16.59 -9.90 -12.75
C PRO A 327 15.99 -9.14 -11.56
N LEU A 328 15.00 -8.30 -11.82
CA LEU A 328 14.38 -7.41 -10.85
C LEU A 328 13.19 -8.10 -10.17
N PHE A 329 13.32 -8.41 -8.89
CA PHE A 329 12.21 -8.85 -8.03
C PHE A 329 11.61 -7.62 -7.34
N SER A 330 10.27 -7.52 -7.33
CA SER A 330 9.59 -6.36 -6.77
C SER A 330 8.28 -6.73 -6.09
N ARG A 331 8.05 -6.10 -4.94
CA ARG A 331 6.82 -6.13 -4.15
C ARG A 331 6.28 -4.71 -3.99
N LYS A 332 5.00 -4.56 -3.67
CA LYS A 332 4.40 -3.28 -3.29
C LYS A 332 3.52 -3.38 -2.06
N TYR A 333 3.45 -2.27 -1.32
CA TYR A 333 2.69 -2.15 -0.08
C TYR A 333 1.88 -0.85 -0.11
N TYR A 334 0.56 -0.99 -0.05
CA TYR A 334 -0.35 0.13 0.15
C TYR A 334 -0.73 0.19 1.63
N GLN A 335 -0.56 1.37 2.23
CA GLN A 335 -0.94 1.66 3.60
C GLN A 335 -2.09 2.67 3.57
N PRO A 336 -3.34 2.27 3.87
CA PRO A 336 -4.47 3.18 3.91
C PRO A 336 -4.30 4.26 4.98
N GLY A 337 -5.02 5.36 4.78
CA GLY A 337 -5.02 6.53 5.64
C GLY A 337 -5.29 6.20 7.11
N ILE A 338 -4.78 7.08 7.97
CA ILE A 338 -5.16 7.14 9.40
C ILE A 338 -6.68 7.37 9.49
N GLY A 339 -7.36 6.64 10.38
CA GLY A 339 -8.82 6.67 10.55
C GLY A 339 -9.60 6.20 9.33
N THR A 340 -9.27 5.02 8.81
CA THR A 340 -10.00 4.39 7.69
C THR A 340 -10.23 2.88 7.85
N GLU A 341 -10.19 2.37 9.08
CA GLU A 341 -10.20 0.94 9.35
C GLU A 341 -11.62 0.38 9.44
N VAL A 342 -11.88 -0.71 8.71
CA VAL A 342 -13.23 -1.05 8.25
C VAL A 342 -14.12 -1.57 9.38
N GLY A 343 -14.78 -0.64 10.07
CA GLY A 343 -15.83 -0.89 11.06
C GLY A 343 -15.49 -0.57 12.51
N ASP A 344 -14.35 0.08 12.78
CA ASP A 344 -14.01 0.50 14.14
C ASP A 344 -14.75 1.81 14.53
N GLU A 345 -15.01 2.00 15.83
CA GLU A 345 -15.48 3.26 16.40
C GLU A 345 -14.33 4.27 16.60
N ASN A 346 -13.07 3.81 16.53
CA ASN A 346 -11.86 4.62 16.67
C ASN A 346 -11.56 5.59 15.51
N ASP A 347 -12.13 5.40 14.31
CA ASP A 347 -11.79 6.17 13.09
C ASP A 347 -11.74 7.69 13.30
N VAL A 348 -12.75 8.27 13.96
CA VAL A 348 -12.85 9.73 14.19
C VAL A 348 -11.75 10.23 15.13
N LEU A 349 -11.35 9.41 16.11
CA LEU A 349 -10.29 9.72 17.06
C LEU A 349 -8.92 9.65 16.38
N GLU A 350 -8.69 8.63 15.55
CA GLU A 350 -7.48 8.54 14.70
C GLU A 350 -7.37 9.74 13.76
N MET A 351 -8.43 10.07 13.01
CA MET A 351 -8.44 11.24 12.11
C MET A 351 -8.09 12.54 12.85
N GLY A 352 -8.56 12.72 14.09
CA GLY A 352 -8.29 13.89 14.91
C GLY A 352 -6.87 13.94 15.49
N THR A 353 -6.30 12.79 15.88
CA THR A 353 -5.06 12.72 16.67
C THR A 353 -3.82 12.26 15.90
N GLY A 354 -3.96 11.58 14.76
CA GLY A 354 -2.84 10.92 14.09
C GLY A 354 -2.39 9.61 14.76
N ALA A 355 -3.14 9.10 15.76
CA ALA A 355 -2.92 7.78 16.34
C ALA A 355 -3.11 6.67 15.29
N GLY A 356 -2.42 5.55 15.46
CA GLY A 356 -2.35 4.48 14.45
C GLY A 356 -1.35 4.79 13.33
N GLY A 357 -0.55 5.86 13.45
CA GLY A 357 0.52 6.19 12.51
C GLY A 357 1.82 5.42 12.76
N VAL A 358 2.08 4.96 13.99
CA VAL A 358 3.31 4.19 14.28
C VAL A 358 3.15 2.75 13.81
N SER A 359 2.02 2.09 14.11
CA SER A 359 1.67 0.76 13.60
C SER A 359 1.81 0.68 12.07
N ARG A 360 1.24 1.64 11.35
CA ARG A 360 1.34 1.80 9.88
C ARG A 360 2.77 1.81 9.36
N ILE A 361 3.72 2.37 10.11
CA ILE A 361 5.13 2.38 9.74
C ILE A 361 5.83 1.07 10.14
N GLU A 362 5.58 0.55 11.34
CA GLU A 362 6.23 -0.68 11.83
C GLU A 362 5.78 -1.91 11.03
N ASP A 363 4.50 -2.02 10.64
CA ASP A 363 4.03 -3.11 9.77
C ASP A 363 4.62 -3.02 8.36
N ALA A 364 4.76 -1.81 7.79
CA ALA A 364 5.45 -1.61 6.52
C ALA A 364 6.94 -2.02 6.59
N LEU A 365 7.65 -1.62 7.66
CA LEU A 365 9.06 -1.98 7.91
C LEU A 365 9.25 -3.50 8.05
N LYS A 366 8.46 -4.13 8.92
CA LYS A 366 8.41 -5.58 9.15
C LYS A 366 8.16 -6.37 7.86
N GLU A 367 7.31 -5.85 6.98
CA GLU A 367 7.02 -6.47 5.69
C GLU A 367 8.18 -6.32 4.68
N ILE A 368 8.83 -5.14 4.56
CA ILE A 368 10.02 -5.03 3.70
C ILE A 368 11.22 -5.82 4.23
N GLU A 369 11.43 -5.88 5.54
CA GLU A 369 12.42 -6.76 6.17
C GLU A 369 12.14 -8.23 5.82
N ALA A 370 10.89 -8.67 5.97
CA ALA A 370 10.45 -10.02 5.61
C ALA A 370 10.62 -10.32 4.12
N PHE A 371 10.53 -9.33 3.22
CA PHE A 371 10.79 -9.49 1.79
C PHE A 371 12.28 -9.52 1.45
N PHE A 372 13.09 -8.55 1.91
CA PHE A 372 14.54 -8.51 1.66
C PHE A 372 15.27 -9.73 2.23
N SER A 373 14.79 -10.30 3.34
CA SER A 373 15.33 -11.54 3.92
C SER A 373 15.23 -12.75 2.97
N ARG A 374 14.32 -12.75 1.99
CA ARG A 374 14.16 -13.84 1.00
C ARG A 374 15.24 -13.85 -0.09
N PHE A 375 16.07 -12.80 -0.11
CA PHE A 375 17.20 -12.62 -1.02
C PHE A 375 18.51 -12.34 -0.25
N SER A 376 18.57 -12.59 1.06
CA SER A 376 19.80 -12.44 1.85
C SER A 376 20.93 -13.37 1.41
N ASP A 377 20.61 -14.42 0.64
CA ASP A 377 21.54 -15.35 0.00
C ASP A 377 22.16 -14.82 -1.32
N ARG A 378 21.90 -13.56 -1.71
CA ARG A 378 22.30 -13.01 -3.01
C ARG A 378 22.78 -11.56 -2.98
N ASP A 379 23.65 -11.25 -3.93
CA ASP A 379 24.20 -9.93 -4.18
C ASP A 379 23.29 -9.10 -5.10
N GLY A 380 23.51 -7.77 -5.13
CA GLY A 380 22.80 -6.82 -5.98
C GLY A 380 22.00 -5.76 -5.21
N PRO A 381 21.40 -4.78 -5.94
CA PRO A 381 20.83 -3.59 -5.33
C PRO A 381 19.53 -3.89 -4.56
N ARG A 382 19.40 -3.30 -3.38
CA ARG A 382 18.23 -3.39 -2.49
C ARG A 382 17.64 -1.99 -2.33
N ILE A 383 16.54 -1.71 -3.01
CA ILE A 383 15.99 -0.36 -3.15
C ILE A 383 14.59 -0.29 -2.53
N VAL A 384 14.30 0.78 -1.80
CA VAL A 384 12.95 1.13 -1.34
C VAL A 384 12.55 2.47 -1.95
N ASP A 385 11.41 2.49 -2.64
CA ASP A 385 10.75 3.70 -3.10
C ASP A 385 9.57 4.01 -2.18
N VAL A 386 9.36 5.28 -1.84
CA VAL A 386 8.36 5.69 -0.84
C VAL A 386 7.50 6.81 -1.41
N PHE A 387 6.19 6.62 -1.38
CA PHE A 387 5.21 7.62 -1.82
C PHE A 387 4.28 7.96 -0.67
N GLY A 388 3.86 9.22 -0.58
CA GLY A 388 2.83 9.60 0.38
C GLY A 388 2.16 10.93 0.09
N PHE A 389 0.94 11.08 0.62
CA PHE A 389 0.12 12.31 0.51
C PHE A 389 -0.29 12.79 1.90
N SER A 390 -0.30 14.10 2.15
CA SER A 390 -0.82 14.67 3.40
C SER A 390 -0.04 14.17 4.62
N ARG A 391 -0.72 13.74 5.69
CA ARG A 391 -0.10 13.01 6.82
C ARG A 391 0.53 11.68 6.41
N GLY A 392 0.08 11.04 5.33
CA GLY A 392 0.77 9.92 4.71
C GLY A 392 2.13 10.31 4.13
N ALA A 393 2.31 11.54 3.62
CA ALA A 393 3.62 12.06 3.22
C ALA A 393 4.55 12.30 4.43
N ALA A 394 3.98 12.65 5.58
CA ALA A 394 4.74 12.76 6.83
C ALA A 394 5.13 11.38 7.39
N LEU A 395 4.23 10.39 7.37
CA LEU A 395 4.57 8.99 7.65
C LEU A 395 5.67 8.48 6.70
N ALA A 396 5.60 8.82 5.40
CA ALA A 396 6.63 8.46 4.43
C ALA A 396 8.01 9.05 4.78
N ARG A 397 8.08 10.28 5.30
CA ARG A 397 9.35 10.92 5.71
C ARG A 397 9.96 10.25 6.96
N ASP A 398 9.16 9.93 7.97
CA ASP A 398 9.64 9.16 9.13
C ASP A 398 10.03 7.72 8.72
N PHE A 399 9.25 7.06 7.87
CA PHE A 399 9.57 5.74 7.32
C PHE A 399 10.91 5.75 6.57
N VAL A 400 11.20 6.76 5.74
CA VAL A 400 12.52 6.94 5.09
C VAL A 400 13.63 7.07 6.13
N ASN A 401 13.45 7.87 7.18
CA ASN A 401 14.42 7.98 8.27
C ASN A 401 14.63 6.64 9.00
N GLN A 402 13.60 5.80 9.13
CA GLN A 402 13.71 4.48 9.76
C GLN A 402 14.30 3.39 8.86
N VAL A 403 14.04 3.40 7.56
CA VAL A 403 14.78 2.56 6.58
C VAL A 403 16.27 2.89 6.65
N ASN A 404 16.62 4.18 6.68
CA ASN A 404 18.00 4.61 6.83
C ASN A 404 18.61 4.24 8.19
N ALA A 405 17.83 4.22 9.28
CA ALA A 405 18.29 3.80 10.60
C ALA A 405 18.50 2.27 10.72
N ARG A 406 17.55 1.46 10.24
CA ARG A 406 17.49 0.01 10.50
C ARG A 406 18.09 -0.85 9.39
N LEU A 407 17.96 -0.43 8.13
CA LEU A 407 18.18 -1.29 6.96
C LEU A 407 19.39 -0.88 6.11
N SER A 408 19.88 0.36 6.24
CA SER A 408 21.03 0.84 5.46
C SER A 408 22.34 0.09 5.71
N ALA A 409 22.50 -0.54 6.88
CA ALA A 409 23.60 -1.44 7.20
C ALA A 409 23.49 -2.80 6.48
N GLN A 410 22.30 -3.15 5.96
CA GLN A 410 22.04 -4.35 5.15
C GLN A 410 22.16 -4.06 3.64
N GLY A 411 22.73 -2.91 3.27
CA GLY A 411 22.83 -2.45 1.88
C GLY A 411 21.51 -1.96 1.27
N VAL A 412 20.49 -1.69 2.08
CA VAL A 412 19.23 -1.11 1.60
C VAL A 412 19.37 0.40 1.40
N GLN A 413 19.01 0.88 0.22
CA GLN A 413 19.01 2.31 -0.15
C GLN A 413 17.58 2.78 -0.41
N VAL A 414 17.25 4.01 0.00
CA VAL A 414 16.02 4.67 -0.43
C VAL A 414 16.26 5.27 -1.83
N GLY A 415 15.53 4.80 -2.82
CA GLY A 415 15.64 5.22 -4.22
C GLY A 415 14.91 6.52 -4.47
N PHE A 416 13.62 6.41 -4.81
CA PHE A 416 12.74 7.53 -5.07
C PHE A 416 11.81 7.83 -3.87
N VAL A 417 11.63 9.10 -3.54
CA VAL A 417 10.65 9.56 -2.55
C VAL A 417 9.70 10.57 -3.21
N GLY A 418 8.43 10.17 -3.41
CA GLY A 418 7.40 10.93 -4.10
C GLY A 418 6.32 11.45 -3.16
N LEU A 419 6.43 12.70 -2.74
CA LEU A 419 5.54 13.33 -1.76
C LEU A 419 4.53 14.27 -2.42
N TYR A 420 3.29 14.22 -1.96
CA TYR A 420 2.25 15.21 -2.26
C TYR A 420 1.88 15.95 -0.97
N ASP A 421 2.13 17.26 -0.97
CA ASP A 421 1.66 18.26 -0.01
C ASP A 421 1.71 17.81 1.46
N THR A 422 2.93 17.66 1.99
CA THR A 422 3.18 17.14 3.34
C THR A 422 2.56 18.02 4.41
N VAL A 423 1.75 17.41 5.28
CA VAL A 423 1.22 18.02 6.50
C VAL A 423 1.69 17.18 7.68
N GLY A 424 2.27 17.81 8.71
CA GLY A 424 2.64 17.18 9.97
C GLY A 424 1.40 16.95 10.83
N SER A 425 1.16 17.81 11.82
CA SER A 425 -0.06 17.83 12.63
C SER A 425 -0.48 16.45 13.18
N PHE A 426 0.48 15.72 13.76
CA PHE A 426 0.23 14.60 14.68
C PHE A 426 0.04 15.13 16.10
N GLY A 427 -0.90 14.56 16.84
CA GLY A 427 -1.36 15.11 18.11
C GLY A 427 -2.27 16.32 17.94
N LEU A 428 -1.80 17.40 17.29
CA LEU A 428 -2.58 18.63 17.08
C LEU A 428 -2.71 19.05 15.60
N PRO A 429 -3.93 19.38 15.14
CA PRO A 429 -4.12 20.16 13.91
C PRO A 429 -3.41 21.52 13.98
N GLY A 430 -2.63 21.85 12.94
CA GLY A 430 -2.08 23.19 12.73
C GLY A 430 -0.73 23.50 13.38
N ASN A 431 -0.05 22.53 14.01
CA ASN A 431 1.30 22.71 14.52
C ASN A 431 2.32 21.66 14.00
N ASP A 432 3.54 21.80 14.53
CA ASP A 432 4.80 21.06 14.29
C ASP A 432 5.19 20.12 15.45
N VAL A 433 4.37 19.99 16.50
CA VAL A 433 4.65 19.12 17.64
C VAL A 433 4.16 17.71 17.31
N ASP A 434 4.82 17.09 16.33
CA ASP A 434 4.41 15.83 15.71
C ASP A 434 4.69 14.61 16.62
N ILE A 435 3.84 14.43 17.65
CA ILE A 435 3.99 13.37 18.67
C ILE A 435 3.85 11.99 18.04
N ARG A 436 4.89 11.16 18.18
CA ARG A 436 4.93 9.79 17.64
C ARG A 436 4.49 8.78 18.70
N SER A 437 3.18 8.60 18.82
CA SER A 437 2.56 7.64 19.72
C SER A 437 1.20 7.16 19.23
N ASP A 438 0.95 5.85 19.33
CA ASP A 438 -0.39 5.25 19.17
C ASP A 438 -1.12 5.08 20.52
N ALA A 439 -0.58 5.65 21.60
CA ALA A 439 -1.14 5.47 22.95
C ALA A 439 -2.41 6.33 23.18
N PRO A 440 -3.39 5.84 23.99
CA PRO A 440 -4.60 6.59 24.36
C PRO A 440 -4.39 7.95 25.05
N LEU A 441 -3.15 8.31 25.40
CA LEU A 441 -2.80 9.61 25.95
C LEU A 441 -3.20 10.76 25.00
N LEU A 442 -3.11 10.56 23.68
CA LEU A 442 -3.55 11.53 22.68
C LEU A 442 -5.07 11.75 22.70
N ALA A 443 -5.86 10.75 23.09
CA ALA A 443 -7.31 10.90 23.27
C ALA A 443 -7.65 11.80 24.47
N GLY A 444 -6.88 11.70 25.56
CA GLY A 444 -6.99 12.62 26.70
C GLY A 444 -6.63 14.07 26.33
N VAL A 445 -5.60 14.25 25.49
CA VAL A 445 -5.23 15.56 24.93
C VAL A 445 -6.35 16.12 24.04
N ALA A 446 -6.91 15.32 23.14
CA ALA A 446 -8.02 15.73 22.29
C ALA A 446 -9.29 16.10 23.09
N ALA A 447 -9.63 15.33 24.13
CA ALA A 447 -10.74 15.65 25.04
C ALA A 447 -10.52 16.95 25.83
N ALA A 448 -9.28 17.26 26.23
CA ALA A 448 -8.94 18.52 26.89
C ALA A 448 -9.12 19.74 25.95
N SER A 449 -8.85 19.57 24.64
CA SER A 449 -9.05 20.63 23.64
C SER A 449 -10.49 21.16 23.60
N ALA A 450 -11.47 20.28 23.80
CA ALA A 450 -12.89 20.60 23.75
C ALA A 450 -13.42 21.34 24.99
N THR A 451 -12.58 21.55 26.02
CA THR A 451 -13.01 22.11 27.31
C THR A 451 -12.21 23.30 27.80
N ASN A 452 -10.88 23.37 27.61
CA ASN A 452 -10.10 24.55 28.01
C ASN A 452 -8.73 24.67 27.30
N PRO A 453 -8.46 25.74 26.52
CA PRO A 453 -7.19 25.93 25.80
C PRO A 453 -5.93 25.99 26.69
N VAL A 454 -6.03 26.50 27.91
CA VAL A 454 -4.88 26.64 28.84
C VAL A 454 -4.55 25.30 29.49
N LEU A 455 -5.57 24.56 29.92
CA LEU A 455 -5.41 23.21 30.47
C LEU A 455 -4.85 22.25 29.41
N TYR A 456 -5.31 22.40 28.17
CA TYR A 456 -4.82 21.70 26.98
C TYR A 456 -3.32 21.96 26.74
N GLY A 457 -2.86 23.21 26.67
CA GLY A 457 -1.44 23.56 26.49
C GLY A 457 -0.52 23.01 27.59
N LEU A 458 -0.99 22.94 28.84
CA LEU A 458 -0.27 22.32 29.95
C LEU A 458 -0.23 20.79 29.86
N THR A 459 -1.32 20.17 29.41
CA THR A 459 -1.42 18.71 29.20
C THR A 459 -0.51 18.26 28.04
N LEU A 460 -0.49 19.04 26.95
CA LEU A 460 0.42 18.88 25.81
C LEU A 460 1.88 18.98 26.22
N SER A 461 2.25 20.04 26.96
CA SER A 461 3.61 20.22 27.46
C SER A 461 4.06 19.02 28.30
N ARG A 462 3.19 18.51 29.18
CA ARG A 462 3.48 17.28 29.95
C ARG A 462 3.58 16.03 29.08
N ALA A 463 2.69 15.85 28.10
CA ALA A 463 2.70 14.70 27.20
C ALA A 463 3.99 14.67 26.36
N ALA A 464 4.38 15.79 25.75
CA ALA A 464 5.61 15.91 24.97
C ALA A 464 6.89 15.78 25.85
N MET A 465 6.88 16.28 27.08
CA MET A 465 7.99 16.07 28.03
C MET A 465 8.10 14.62 28.53
N THR A 466 7.02 13.84 28.47
CA THR A 466 7.00 12.41 28.89
C THR A 466 7.25 11.46 27.71
N LEU A 467 6.83 11.85 26.51
CA LEU A 467 7.00 11.11 25.26
C LEU A 467 8.08 11.80 24.41
N SER A 468 9.36 11.53 24.68
CA SER A 468 10.53 12.11 23.98
C SER A 468 10.71 11.62 22.52
N ASN A 469 9.63 11.22 21.87
CA ASN A 469 9.60 10.60 20.55
C ASN A 469 8.60 11.33 19.64
N THR A 470 9.12 12.06 18.65
CA THR A 470 8.36 12.72 17.58
C THR A 470 8.61 12.02 16.25
N TYR A 471 7.76 12.28 15.24
CA TYR A 471 8.00 11.80 13.88
C TYR A 471 9.19 12.55 13.27
N ARG A 472 10.13 11.81 12.66
CA ARG A 472 11.33 12.39 12.04
C ARG A 472 11.02 12.81 10.63
N LEU A 473 10.57 14.05 10.44
CA LEU A 473 10.19 14.57 9.14
C LEU A 473 11.38 15.10 8.32
N ASP A 474 12.53 15.41 8.93
CA ASP A 474 13.66 15.99 8.21
C ASP A 474 14.29 15.02 7.19
N LEU A 475 14.60 15.50 6.00
CA LEU A 475 15.30 14.74 4.96
C LEU A 475 16.55 15.50 4.49
N GLY A 476 17.68 14.80 4.47
CA GLY A 476 18.97 15.32 4.01
C GLY A 476 19.42 14.74 2.67
N LEU A 477 20.59 15.21 2.20
CA LEU A 477 21.21 14.77 0.95
C LEU A 477 21.44 13.25 0.89
N ALA A 478 21.67 12.62 2.04
CA ALA A 478 21.90 11.19 2.18
C ALA A 478 20.62 10.36 2.35
N SER A 479 19.45 10.97 2.53
CA SER A 479 18.23 10.25 2.93
C SER A 479 17.54 9.48 1.80
N ALA A 480 17.80 9.83 0.53
CA ALA A 480 17.31 9.13 -0.66
C ALA A 480 18.12 9.53 -1.91
N VAL A 481 18.10 8.73 -2.98
CA VAL A 481 18.74 9.08 -4.26
C VAL A 481 18.04 10.27 -4.94
N LYS A 482 16.70 10.29 -4.93
CA LYS A 482 15.89 11.40 -5.47
C LYS A 482 14.63 11.61 -4.63
N VAL A 483 14.36 12.87 -4.28
CA VAL A 483 13.09 13.28 -3.65
C VAL A 483 12.36 14.26 -4.56
N VAL A 484 11.04 14.12 -4.66
CA VAL A 484 10.14 15.08 -5.32
C VAL A 484 8.98 15.39 -4.37
N HIS A 485 8.67 16.67 -4.18
CA HIS A 485 7.58 17.12 -3.33
C HIS A 485 6.70 18.11 -4.09
N LEU A 486 5.49 17.71 -4.45
CA LEU A 486 4.51 18.60 -5.11
C LEU A 486 3.69 19.29 -4.02
N VAL A 487 3.71 20.63 -3.96
CA VAL A 487 3.09 21.41 -2.87
C VAL A 487 1.98 22.33 -3.38
N ALA A 488 0.87 22.35 -2.66
CA ALA A 488 -0.34 23.10 -2.98
C ALA A 488 -0.19 24.58 -2.62
N ILE A 489 -0.29 25.46 -3.62
CA ILE A 489 -0.20 26.93 -3.43
C ILE A 489 -1.55 27.58 -3.07
N ASN A 490 -2.67 26.91 -3.38
CA ASN A 490 -4.02 27.39 -3.06
C ASN A 490 -4.62 26.65 -1.85
N GLU A 491 -3.77 26.21 -0.92
CA GLU A 491 -4.18 25.63 0.36
C GLU A 491 -4.00 26.65 1.49
N TYR A 492 -5.11 27.16 2.04
CA TYR A 492 -5.11 28.27 3.01
C TYR A 492 -5.59 27.85 4.42
N ARG A 493 -5.92 26.58 4.66
CA ARG A 493 -6.44 26.13 5.98
C ARG A 493 -5.34 26.11 7.04
N ALA A 494 -5.57 26.77 8.18
CA ALA A 494 -4.69 26.76 9.34
C ALA A 494 -4.33 25.35 9.85
N ASN A 495 -5.23 24.38 9.68
CA ASN A 495 -5.03 22.97 10.06
C ASN A 495 -4.22 22.13 9.05
N PHE A 496 -3.78 22.73 7.93
CA PHE A 496 -3.00 22.06 6.87
C PHE A 496 -1.63 22.73 6.65
N PRO A 497 -0.81 22.94 7.71
CA PRO A 497 0.50 23.58 7.57
C PRO A 497 1.41 22.77 6.65
N LEU A 498 2.18 23.45 5.81
CA LEU A 498 3.12 22.81 4.89
C LEU A 498 4.40 22.43 5.63
N GLN A 499 4.73 21.14 5.66
CA GLN A 499 6.07 20.67 6.02
C GLN A 499 6.94 20.73 4.76
N SER A 500 7.58 21.87 4.48
CA SER A 500 8.46 22.05 3.31
C SER A 500 9.77 21.26 3.46
N LEU A 501 10.40 20.92 2.34
CA LEU A 501 11.76 20.37 2.28
C LEU A 501 12.84 21.44 2.05
N ARG A 502 12.44 22.69 1.84
CA ARG A 502 13.34 23.86 1.80
C ARG A 502 13.93 24.12 3.17
N THR A 503 15.16 24.63 3.19
CA THR A 503 15.88 25.00 4.44
C THR A 503 15.54 26.41 4.96
N GLY A 504 14.54 27.06 4.37
CA GLY A 504 14.05 28.39 4.74
C GLY A 504 13.24 29.04 3.62
N PRO A 505 12.61 30.21 3.85
CA PRO A 505 11.71 30.85 2.87
C PRO A 505 12.36 31.08 1.50
N ASN A 506 13.62 31.51 1.51
CA ASN A 506 14.39 31.83 0.30
C ASN A 506 15.58 30.87 0.08
N ALA A 507 15.78 29.89 0.96
CA ALA A 507 16.85 28.91 0.83
C ALA A 507 16.36 27.67 0.05
N PRO A 508 17.21 27.02 -0.77
CA PRO A 508 16.85 25.81 -1.49
C PRO A 508 16.67 24.60 -0.55
N PRO A 509 16.04 23.52 -1.03
CA PRO A 509 16.13 22.20 -0.38
C PRO A 509 17.51 21.56 -0.68
N PRO A 510 17.84 20.40 -0.08
CA PRO A 510 19.05 19.64 -0.44
C PRO A 510 19.10 19.28 -1.94
N GLY A 511 20.31 19.14 -2.52
CA GLY A 511 20.50 19.05 -3.98
C GLY A 511 19.88 17.83 -4.70
N ASN A 512 19.51 16.78 -3.96
CA ASN A 512 18.75 15.61 -4.45
C ASN A 512 17.21 15.80 -4.37
N VAL A 513 16.74 16.93 -3.82
CA VAL A 513 15.32 17.22 -3.58
C VAL A 513 14.80 18.24 -4.60
N GLU A 514 13.61 17.97 -5.13
CA GLU A 514 12.89 18.88 -6.03
C GLU A 514 11.50 19.17 -5.46
N GLU A 515 11.37 20.28 -4.74
CA GLU A 515 10.08 20.79 -4.28
C GLU A 515 9.47 21.72 -5.34
N ILE A 516 8.27 21.37 -5.81
CA ILE A 516 7.59 22.03 -6.93
C ILE A 516 6.24 22.58 -6.43
N ALA A 517 6.12 23.90 -6.42
CA ALA A 517 4.88 24.60 -6.13
C ALA A 517 3.90 24.47 -7.33
N VAL A 518 2.66 24.03 -7.08
CA VAL A 518 1.66 23.76 -8.12
C VAL A 518 0.27 24.33 -7.78
N PRO A 519 -0.52 24.82 -8.77
CA PRO A 519 -1.89 25.29 -8.56
C PRO A 519 -2.83 24.20 -8.05
N GLY A 520 -3.64 24.51 -7.05
CA GLY A 520 -4.54 23.55 -6.42
C GLY A 520 -4.64 23.73 -4.91
N ALA A 521 -5.79 23.33 -4.36
CA ALA A 521 -5.90 22.97 -2.95
C ALA A 521 -5.22 21.62 -2.67
N HIS A 522 -5.10 21.23 -1.40
CA HIS A 522 -4.46 19.99 -0.97
C HIS A 522 -4.88 18.73 -1.77
N ALA A 523 -6.19 18.53 -1.98
CA ALA A 523 -6.74 17.39 -2.71
C ALA A 523 -6.80 17.58 -4.25
N ASP A 524 -6.51 18.78 -4.77
CA ASP A 524 -6.18 18.96 -6.19
C ASP A 524 -4.79 18.40 -6.50
N VAL A 525 -3.86 18.54 -5.56
CA VAL A 525 -2.47 18.05 -5.69
C VAL A 525 -2.39 16.56 -5.43
N GLY A 526 -2.92 16.08 -4.30
CA GLY A 526 -2.87 14.67 -3.91
C GLY A 526 -3.97 13.78 -4.50
N GLY A 527 -5.05 14.34 -5.06
CA GLY A 527 -6.29 13.59 -5.30
C GLY A 527 -7.21 13.55 -4.06
N GLY A 528 -8.38 12.94 -4.20
CA GLY A 528 -9.47 12.99 -3.20
C GLY A 528 -10.77 13.57 -3.76
N TYR A 529 -10.70 14.54 -4.68
CA TYR A 529 -11.90 15.10 -5.31
C TYR A 529 -12.52 14.14 -6.34
N GLY A 530 -13.84 13.96 -6.24
CA GLY A 530 -14.60 13.01 -7.06
C GLY A 530 -14.76 13.44 -8.54
N PRO A 531 -15.21 12.52 -9.41
CA PRO A 531 -15.13 12.64 -10.87
C PRO A 531 -16.26 13.48 -11.50
N ARG A 532 -16.99 14.27 -10.70
CA ARG A 532 -18.06 15.15 -11.15
C ARG A 532 -17.62 16.60 -10.98
N PRO A 533 -18.03 17.54 -11.86
CA PRO A 533 -17.81 18.96 -11.61
C PRO A 533 -18.51 19.41 -10.32
N TRP A 534 -17.78 20.13 -9.48
CA TRP A 534 -18.27 20.71 -8.23
C TRP A 534 -18.81 22.12 -8.49
N GLU A 535 -19.82 22.53 -7.72
CA GLU A 535 -20.31 23.91 -7.72
C GLU A 535 -19.87 24.59 -6.42
N GLU A 536 -19.23 25.74 -6.55
CA GLU A 536 -18.56 26.42 -5.45
C GLU A 536 -18.82 27.93 -5.54
N TYR A 537 -18.92 28.58 -4.39
CA TYR A 537 -19.18 30.02 -4.30
C TYR A 537 -17.86 30.71 -3.99
N THR A 538 -17.43 31.62 -4.87
CA THR A 538 -16.14 32.30 -4.76
C THR A 538 -16.35 33.80 -4.61
N HIS A 539 -15.63 34.44 -3.70
CA HIS A 539 -15.80 35.88 -3.47
C HIS A 539 -15.54 36.70 -4.74
N VAL A 540 -16.29 37.80 -4.89
CA VAL A 540 -15.98 38.87 -5.84
C VAL A 540 -15.66 40.12 -5.02
N ASP A 541 -14.39 40.47 -5.01
CA ASP A 541 -13.88 41.61 -4.27
C ASP A 541 -14.57 42.91 -4.74
N ASP A 542 -14.59 43.93 -3.85
CA ASP A 542 -15.35 45.19 -3.87
C ASP A 542 -16.59 45.25 -2.95
N ASP A 543 -17.28 44.14 -2.64
CA ASP A 543 -18.61 44.16 -1.96
C ASP A 543 -18.71 43.24 -0.71
N VAL A 544 -17.99 43.58 0.36
CA VAL A 544 -18.22 43.02 1.72
C VAL A 544 -18.91 44.05 2.62
N LEU A 545 -20.07 43.69 3.17
CA LEU A 545 -20.81 44.47 4.17
C LEU A 545 -20.74 43.75 5.52
N GLN A 546 -19.84 44.19 6.40
CA GLN A 546 -19.81 43.79 7.81
C GLN A 546 -20.74 44.70 8.62
N TYR A 547 -21.77 44.13 9.25
CA TYR A 547 -22.76 44.85 10.05
C TYR A 547 -22.69 44.48 11.53
N GLN A 548 -22.26 45.44 12.37
CA GLN A 548 -22.29 45.32 13.83
C GLN A 548 -23.68 45.65 14.39
N ARG A 549 -24.15 44.84 15.35
CA ARG A 549 -25.50 44.96 15.93
C ARG A 549 -25.59 46.11 16.96
N VAL A 550 -25.83 47.33 16.47
CA VAL A 550 -26.03 48.52 17.32
C VAL A 550 -27.51 48.91 17.42
N GLY A 551 -28.03 49.04 18.66
CA GLY A 551 -29.33 49.67 18.95
C GLY A 551 -30.53 48.72 19.18
N PRO A 552 -31.72 49.29 19.48
CA PRO A 552 -32.93 48.55 19.86
C PRO A 552 -33.54 47.75 18.70
N THR A 553 -34.24 46.65 19.05
CA THR A 553 -34.44 45.51 18.15
C THR A 553 -35.13 45.82 16.82
N SER A 554 -36.17 46.64 16.81
CA SER A 554 -36.94 46.93 15.59
C SER A 554 -36.18 47.80 14.57
N GLN A 555 -35.31 48.70 15.03
CA GLN A 555 -34.64 49.66 14.14
C GLN A 555 -33.48 49.04 13.34
N TRP A 556 -32.74 48.07 13.89
CA TRP A 556 -31.69 47.40 13.12
C TRP A 556 -32.27 46.41 12.11
N GLN A 557 -33.34 45.69 12.47
CA GLN A 557 -33.98 44.71 11.57
C GLN A 557 -34.44 45.32 10.24
N ALA A 558 -35.00 46.55 10.27
CA ALA A 558 -35.40 47.27 9.07
C ALA A 558 -34.21 47.62 8.16
N ARG A 559 -33.16 48.25 8.72
CA ARG A 559 -31.93 48.61 7.96
C ARG A 559 -31.23 47.37 7.40
N LEU A 560 -31.26 46.26 8.12
CA LEU A 560 -30.65 45.00 7.68
C LEU A 560 -31.37 44.42 6.45
N LEU A 561 -32.71 44.49 6.43
CA LEU A 561 -33.51 44.02 5.32
C LEU A 561 -33.29 44.90 4.07
N GLU A 562 -33.22 46.21 4.25
CA GLU A 562 -32.86 47.18 3.20
C GLU A 562 -31.46 46.92 2.62
N GLN A 563 -30.44 46.72 3.47
CA GLN A 563 -29.08 46.41 3.01
C GLN A 563 -28.99 45.06 2.29
N LYS A 564 -29.72 44.03 2.75
CA LYS A 564 -29.76 42.73 2.08
C LYS A 564 -30.41 42.81 0.71
N ALA A 565 -31.56 43.48 0.60
CA ALA A 565 -32.24 43.70 -0.69
C ALA A 565 -31.39 44.55 -1.66
N ALA A 566 -30.67 45.55 -1.16
CA ALA A 566 -29.74 46.35 -1.97
C ALA A 566 -28.54 45.52 -2.47
N LEU A 567 -28.02 44.60 -1.65
CA LEU A 567 -26.93 43.71 -2.02
C LEU A 567 -27.41 42.63 -3.02
N GLU A 568 -28.59 42.06 -2.84
CA GLU A 568 -29.23 41.14 -3.80
C GLU A 568 -29.47 41.80 -5.15
N ALA A 569 -29.96 43.05 -5.16
CA ALA A 569 -30.12 43.82 -6.39
C ALA A 569 -28.78 44.08 -7.10
N ARG A 570 -27.71 44.40 -6.34
CA ARG A 570 -26.35 44.57 -6.87
C ARG A 570 -25.79 43.24 -7.40
N ALA A 571 -26.05 42.13 -6.71
CA ALA A 571 -25.67 40.79 -7.15
C ALA A 571 -26.32 40.44 -8.50
N ALA A 572 -27.64 40.58 -8.59
CA ALA A 572 -28.41 40.30 -9.80
C ALA A 572 -27.95 41.16 -10.99
N GLN A 573 -27.67 42.44 -10.78
CA GLN A 573 -27.11 43.33 -11.81
C GLN A 573 -25.70 42.93 -12.27
N ARG A 574 -24.86 42.40 -11.37
CA ARG A 574 -23.49 41.92 -11.69
C ARG A 574 -23.45 40.47 -12.21
N GLY A 575 -24.58 39.76 -12.28
CA GLY A 575 -24.63 38.33 -12.61
C GLY A 575 -24.01 37.44 -11.51
N LEU A 576 -24.16 37.86 -10.25
CA LEU A 576 -23.62 37.22 -9.05
C LEU A 576 -24.75 36.76 -8.12
N GLU A 577 -24.41 35.97 -7.11
CA GLU A 577 -25.31 35.58 -6.03
C GLU A 577 -24.87 36.31 -4.74
N ALA A 578 -25.82 36.74 -3.90
CA ALA A 578 -25.53 37.32 -2.60
C ALA A 578 -25.59 36.23 -1.52
N VAL A 579 -24.57 36.15 -0.66
CA VAL A 579 -24.52 35.17 0.44
C VAL A 579 -24.36 35.89 1.77
N PHE A 580 -25.12 35.45 2.77
CA PHE A 580 -25.23 36.09 4.08
C PHE A 580 -24.69 35.19 5.18
N VAL A 581 -23.52 35.53 5.73
CA VAL A 581 -22.81 34.75 6.75
C VAL A 581 -22.87 35.47 8.10
N ARG A 582 -23.67 34.94 9.02
CA ARG A 582 -23.70 35.39 10.41
C ARG A 582 -22.56 34.76 11.20
N SER A 583 -21.58 35.57 11.59
CA SER A 583 -20.51 35.18 12.50
C SER A 583 -20.84 35.55 13.95
N THR A 584 -20.03 35.04 14.88
CA THR A 584 -20.09 35.37 16.31
C THR A 584 -18.66 35.44 16.85
N SER A 585 -18.23 36.61 17.32
CA SER A 585 -16.88 36.78 17.85
C SER A 585 -16.81 36.39 19.32
N ASN A 586 -15.75 35.67 19.69
CA ASN A 586 -15.59 35.10 21.03
C ASN A 586 -14.92 36.07 22.00
N ALA A 587 -15.69 36.96 22.61
CA ALA A 587 -15.30 37.67 23.85
C ALA A 587 -16.49 38.21 24.65
N VAL A 588 -17.43 38.91 23.99
CA VAL A 588 -18.47 39.72 24.67
C VAL A 588 -19.91 39.36 24.24
N GLY A 589 -20.08 38.32 23.41
CA GLY A 589 -21.39 37.90 22.90
C GLY A 589 -21.94 38.77 21.76
N GLU A 590 -21.07 39.57 21.13
CA GLU A 590 -21.43 40.38 19.97
C GLU A 590 -21.66 39.51 18.73
N VAL A 591 -22.80 39.76 18.07
CA VAL A 591 -23.15 39.12 16.79
C VAL A 591 -22.80 40.08 15.68
N VAL A 592 -21.92 39.65 14.78
CA VAL A 592 -21.57 40.36 13.55
C VAL A 592 -22.19 39.58 12.40
N GLU A 593 -23.11 40.21 11.66
CA GLU A 593 -23.57 39.63 10.40
C GLU A 593 -22.75 40.22 9.25
N GLU A 594 -22.19 39.34 8.42
CA GLU A 594 -21.33 39.67 7.29
C GLU A 594 -21.99 39.22 5.98
N TYR A 595 -21.97 40.10 4.98
CA TYR A 595 -22.67 39.90 3.72
C TYR A 595 -21.69 40.09 2.58
N ALA A 596 -21.66 39.14 1.64
CA ALA A 596 -20.65 39.04 0.62
C ALA A 596 -21.26 38.74 -0.76
N LEU A 597 -20.70 39.31 -1.82
CA LEU A 597 -21.04 38.90 -3.18
C LEU A 597 -20.17 37.73 -3.62
N VAL A 598 -20.81 36.69 -4.16
CA VAL A 598 -20.14 35.50 -4.65
C VAL A 598 -20.46 35.23 -6.11
N ARG A 599 -19.44 34.82 -6.85
CA ARG A 599 -19.57 34.18 -8.14
C ARG A 599 -19.65 32.67 -7.94
N ARG A 600 -20.78 32.07 -8.32
CA ARG A 600 -20.88 30.62 -8.50
C ARG A 600 -19.94 30.17 -9.62
N ARG A 601 -18.97 29.34 -9.25
CA ARG A 601 -17.92 28.78 -10.10
C ARG A 601 -18.17 27.28 -10.22
N ARG A 602 -18.07 26.74 -11.44
CA ARG A 602 -18.12 25.30 -11.68
C ARG A 602 -16.71 24.76 -11.82
N VAL A 603 -16.21 24.11 -10.78
CA VAL A 603 -14.87 23.50 -10.75
C VAL A 603 -14.93 22.15 -11.44
N LYS A 604 -13.98 21.89 -12.36
CA LYS A 604 -13.92 20.69 -13.19
C LYS A 604 -12.98 19.65 -12.57
N PRO A 605 -13.30 18.34 -12.66
CA PRO A 605 -12.47 17.28 -12.09
C PRO A 605 -11.22 17.01 -12.94
N GLY A 606 -10.26 16.30 -12.36
CA GLY A 606 -9.10 15.75 -13.08
C GLY A 606 -7.81 16.59 -13.04
N LEU A 607 -7.75 17.65 -12.22
CA LEU A 607 -6.52 18.41 -11.97
C LEU A 607 -5.43 17.51 -11.34
N SER A 608 -5.81 16.68 -10.37
CA SER A 608 -4.90 15.71 -9.74
C SER A 608 -4.27 14.73 -10.72
N ASN A 609 -4.93 14.41 -11.83
CA ASN A 609 -4.37 13.54 -12.87
C ASN A 609 -3.16 14.19 -13.57
N VAL A 610 -3.05 15.52 -13.59
CA VAL A 610 -1.87 16.24 -14.10
C VAL A 610 -0.66 16.00 -13.20
N TYR A 611 -0.86 16.06 -11.88
CA TYR A 611 0.21 15.89 -10.90
C TYR A 611 0.60 14.42 -10.71
N LEU A 612 -0.35 13.50 -10.93
CA LEU A 612 -0.07 12.08 -11.14
C LEU A 612 0.91 11.85 -12.30
N HIS A 613 0.66 12.46 -13.47
CA HIS A 613 1.56 12.37 -14.64
C HIS A 613 2.93 12.99 -14.36
N ALA A 614 2.98 14.13 -13.65
CA ALA A 614 4.24 14.77 -13.26
C ALA A 614 5.07 13.88 -12.33
N MET A 615 4.47 13.33 -11.26
CA MET A 615 5.15 12.43 -10.32
C MET A 615 5.54 11.11 -10.98
N TYR A 616 4.66 10.54 -11.83
CA TYR A 616 4.94 9.31 -12.59
C TYR A 616 6.23 9.46 -13.41
N LYS A 617 6.36 10.54 -14.20
CA LYS A 617 7.56 10.77 -15.03
C LYS A 617 8.84 10.92 -14.20
N LYS A 618 8.74 11.54 -13.01
CA LYS A 618 9.88 11.68 -12.08
C LYS A 618 10.28 10.34 -11.45
N ALA A 619 9.31 9.49 -11.13
CA ALA A 619 9.52 8.14 -10.59
C ALA A 619 10.07 7.18 -11.67
N GLU A 620 9.50 7.20 -12.87
CA GLU A 620 9.96 6.46 -14.05
C GLU A 620 11.41 6.83 -14.41
N ALA A 621 11.75 8.13 -14.42
CA ALA A 621 13.13 8.60 -14.62
C ALA A 621 14.09 8.22 -13.48
N ALA A 622 13.59 7.85 -12.30
CA ALA A 622 14.36 7.27 -11.20
C ALA A 622 14.35 5.71 -11.20
N GLY A 623 13.87 5.09 -12.28
CA GLY A 623 13.81 3.64 -12.47
C GLY A 623 12.79 2.92 -11.60
N VAL A 624 11.80 3.62 -11.03
CA VAL A 624 10.71 2.98 -10.29
C VAL A 624 9.94 2.08 -11.27
N PRO A 625 9.68 0.80 -10.96
CA PRO A 625 9.08 -0.14 -11.91
C PRO A 625 7.57 0.12 -12.03
N LEU A 626 7.18 0.93 -13.01
CA LEU A 626 5.80 1.36 -13.28
C LEU A 626 5.28 0.77 -14.60
N THR A 627 3.96 0.56 -14.67
CA THR A 627 3.24 0.18 -15.89
C THR A 627 2.87 1.42 -16.73
N ASP A 628 2.76 1.22 -18.05
CA ASP A 628 2.46 2.29 -19.01
C ASP A 628 1.20 3.10 -18.64
N LEU A 629 1.43 4.38 -18.33
CA LEU A 629 0.39 5.31 -17.87
C LEU A 629 -0.59 5.70 -18.98
N ASP A 630 -0.16 5.80 -20.24
CA ASP A 630 -1.06 6.12 -21.34
C ASP A 630 -2.01 4.93 -21.60
N ASP A 631 -1.54 3.70 -21.49
CA ASP A 631 -2.36 2.50 -21.57
C ASP A 631 -3.34 2.38 -20.39
N MET A 632 -2.96 2.83 -19.20
CA MET A 632 -3.88 2.95 -18.07
C MET A 632 -4.88 4.11 -18.23
N ALA A 633 -4.48 5.23 -18.84
CA ALA A 633 -5.37 6.33 -19.22
C ALA A 633 -6.40 5.91 -20.28
N LYS A 634 -6.02 5.07 -21.25
CA LYS A 634 -6.96 4.46 -22.23
C LYS A 634 -7.97 3.53 -21.53
N LYS A 635 -7.54 2.74 -20.54
CA LYS A 635 -8.38 1.72 -19.87
C LYS A 635 -9.27 2.28 -18.75
N GLN A 636 -8.80 3.28 -18.02
CA GLN A 636 -9.46 3.87 -16.85
C GLN A 636 -9.33 5.42 -16.87
N PRO A 637 -9.91 6.10 -17.88
CA PRO A 637 -9.63 7.52 -18.14
C PRO A 637 -9.97 8.46 -16.98
N ILE A 638 -11.01 8.16 -16.20
CA ILE A 638 -11.39 8.95 -15.02
C ILE A 638 -10.22 9.06 -14.01
N ARG A 639 -9.47 7.97 -13.80
CA ARG A 639 -8.40 7.89 -12.79
C ARG A 639 -7.03 8.32 -13.31
N PHE A 640 -6.76 8.13 -14.61
CA PHE A 640 -5.40 8.25 -15.16
C PHE A 640 -5.26 9.19 -16.36
N ALA A 641 -6.35 9.62 -17.03
CA ALA A 641 -6.23 10.55 -18.17
C ALA A 641 -6.24 12.00 -17.69
N ILE A 642 -5.34 12.82 -18.23
CA ILE A 642 -5.46 14.29 -18.14
C ILE A 642 -6.64 14.72 -19.03
N PRO A 643 -7.60 15.52 -18.55
CA PRO A 643 -8.65 16.09 -19.39
C PRO A 643 -8.07 16.88 -20.57
N GLU A 644 -8.60 16.65 -21.78
CA GLU A 644 -8.13 17.25 -23.03
C GLU A 644 -8.08 18.79 -23.00
N GLU A 645 -9.00 19.42 -22.28
CA GLU A 645 -8.99 20.87 -22.04
C GLU A 645 -7.73 21.32 -21.28
N ILE A 646 -7.33 20.59 -20.21
CA ILE A 646 -6.07 20.88 -19.50
C ILE A 646 -4.88 20.58 -20.41
N ARG A 647 -4.89 19.45 -21.12
CA ARG A 647 -3.79 19.00 -22.01
C ARG A 647 -3.41 20.02 -23.09
N ARG A 648 -4.37 20.86 -23.53
CA ARG A 648 -4.12 21.95 -24.50
C ARG A 648 -3.44 23.18 -23.91
N HIS A 649 -3.57 23.40 -22.61
CA HIS A 649 -2.98 24.55 -21.92
C HIS A 649 -1.70 24.16 -21.16
N PHE A 650 -1.67 22.96 -20.58
CA PHE A 650 -0.59 22.46 -19.75
C PHE A 650 0.47 21.72 -20.59
N GLN A 651 1.67 22.30 -20.70
CA GLN A 651 2.86 21.59 -21.15
C GLN A 651 3.58 20.97 -19.93
N PRO A 652 4.35 19.89 -20.08
CA PRO A 652 4.96 19.19 -18.95
C PRO A 652 5.94 20.03 -18.12
N ASP A 653 6.58 21.00 -18.78
CA ASP A 653 7.75 21.72 -18.27
C ASP A 653 7.35 23.00 -17.52
N TRP A 654 6.49 22.80 -16.51
CA TRP A 654 5.90 23.77 -15.58
C TRP A 654 4.73 24.63 -16.08
N VAL A 655 4.05 25.23 -15.10
CA VAL A 655 2.83 26.03 -15.28
C VAL A 655 3.21 27.48 -15.62
N THR A 656 2.98 27.91 -16.86
CA THR A 656 3.11 29.33 -17.21
C THR A 656 2.02 30.15 -16.50
N PRO A 657 2.21 31.46 -16.23
CA PRO A 657 1.17 32.30 -15.61
C PRO A 657 -0.18 32.28 -16.34
N ARG A 658 -0.17 32.19 -17.68
CA ARG A 658 -1.38 32.03 -18.51
C ARG A 658 -2.10 30.70 -18.25
N THR A 659 -1.34 29.62 -18.10
CA THR A 659 -1.89 28.30 -17.77
C THR A 659 -2.51 28.31 -16.37
N ALA A 660 -1.80 28.92 -15.42
CA ALA A 660 -2.19 28.91 -14.03
C ALA A 660 -3.51 29.65 -13.77
N TRP A 661 -3.72 30.81 -14.40
CA TRP A 661 -5.01 31.51 -14.36
C TRP A 661 -6.17 30.65 -14.89
N TYR A 662 -5.96 29.85 -15.95
CA TYR A 662 -6.99 28.94 -16.46
C TYR A 662 -7.30 27.79 -15.50
N LEU A 663 -6.28 27.25 -14.82
CA LEU A 663 -6.45 26.27 -13.76
C LEU A 663 -7.19 26.87 -12.56
N GLU A 664 -6.83 28.07 -12.12
CA GLU A 664 -7.55 28.79 -11.07
C GLU A 664 -8.99 29.12 -11.48
N ALA A 665 -9.27 29.50 -12.73
CA ALA A 665 -10.63 29.80 -13.18
C ALA A 665 -11.56 28.58 -13.23
N HIS A 666 -11.03 27.36 -13.39
CA HIS A 666 -11.84 26.19 -13.78
C HIS A 666 -11.55 24.86 -13.06
N TYR A 667 -10.44 24.72 -12.33
CA TYR A 667 -9.96 23.41 -11.84
C TYR A 667 -9.48 23.40 -10.38
N VAL A 668 -8.99 24.52 -9.86
CA VAL A 668 -8.56 24.65 -8.45
C VAL A 668 -9.77 24.83 -7.54
N HIS A 669 -9.96 23.95 -6.56
CA HIS A 669 -10.98 24.09 -5.51
C HIS A 669 -10.54 25.12 -4.45
N THR A 670 -11.50 25.73 -3.73
CA THR A 670 -11.19 26.65 -2.61
C THR A 670 -11.08 25.85 -1.32
N SER A 671 -9.91 25.88 -0.66
CA SER A 671 -9.65 24.98 0.47
C SER A 671 -10.22 25.43 1.82
N ALA A 672 -10.30 26.73 2.07
CA ALA A 672 -10.71 27.33 3.33
C ALA A 672 -12.06 28.03 3.21
N VAL A 673 -12.81 28.09 4.31
CA VAL A 673 -14.18 28.66 4.40
C VAL A 673 -14.18 30.10 4.94
N ASP A 674 -13.02 30.61 5.37
CA ASP A 674 -12.85 32.02 5.68
C ASP A 674 -12.55 32.78 4.39
N TRP A 675 -13.46 33.65 3.98
CA TRP A 675 -13.45 34.28 2.65
C TRP A 675 -12.51 35.49 2.57
N SER A 676 -11.96 35.94 3.70
CA SER A 676 -11.06 37.10 3.78
C SER A 676 -9.65 36.84 3.22
N ASN A 677 -9.13 35.62 3.33
CA ASN A 677 -7.71 35.31 3.08
C ASN A 677 -7.38 34.90 1.63
N ARG A 678 -8.15 35.35 0.63
CA ARG A 678 -7.97 34.97 -0.77
C ARG A 678 -6.98 35.86 -1.52
N LYS A 679 -5.74 35.38 -1.70
CA LYS A 679 -4.74 35.99 -2.61
C LYS A 679 -4.76 35.31 -3.98
N SER A 680 -4.57 36.08 -5.06
CA SER A 680 -4.39 35.51 -6.41
C SER A 680 -2.97 34.98 -6.61
N LEU A 681 -2.75 34.17 -7.63
CA LEU A 681 -1.40 33.75 -7.99
C LEU A 681 -0.48 34.93 -8.37
N ALA A 682 -1.02 36.02 -8.92
CA ALA A 682 -0.24 37.21 -9.23
C ALA A 682 0.30 37.87 -7.94
N ASP A 683 -0.48 37.84 -6.86
CA ASP A 683 -0.06 38.33 -5.53
C ASP A 683 0.98 37.39 -4.93
N TRP A 684 0.80 36.06 -5.02
CA TRP A 684 1.79 35.07 -4.56
C TRP A 684 3.15 35.21 -5.25
N LEU A 685 3.16 35.59 -6.53
CA LEU A 685 4.37 35.86 -7.31
C LEU A 685 5.03 37.22 -7.01
N THR A 686 4.38 38.13 -6.27
CA THR A 686 4.85 39.52 -6.13
C THR A 686 4.93 40.04 -4.70
N ASN A 687 4.13 39.54 -3.75
CA ASN A 687 4.05 40.08 -2.39
C ASN A 687 3.72 38.99 -1.34
N ARG A 688 4.76 38.49 -0.66
CA ARG A 688 4.62 37.65 0.54
C ARG A 688 4.23 38.51 1.74
N SER A 689 3.11 38.18 2.39
CA SER A 689 2.66 38.85 3.63
C SER A 689 1.67 37.99 4.42
N ASP A 690 1.55 38.31 5.71
CA ASP A 690 1.39 37.41 6.86
C ASP A 690 0.20 36.40 6.90
N ASP A 691 -0.75 36.46 5.97
CA ASP A 691 -1.82 35.46 5.78
C ASP A 691 -1.34 34.16 5.09
N GLU A 692 -0.02 33.89 5.10
CA GLU A 692 0.54 32.72 4.42
C GLU A 692 0.16 31.42 5.14
N ARG A 693 -0.15 30.39 4.35
CA ARG A 693 -0.23 29.00 4.81
C ARG A 693 1.00 28.68 5.65
N ARG A 694 0.83 28.41 6.95
CA ARG A 694 1.94 28.17 7.88
C ARG A 694 2.92 27.13 7.33
N VAL A 695 4.16 27.55 7.09
CA VAL A 695 5.23 26.68 6.57
C VAL A 695 6.23 26.36 7.67
N TYR A 696 6.51 25.07 7.83
CA TYR A 696 7.63 24.55 8.60
C TYR A 696 8.74 24.14 7.63
N TYR A 697 9.99 24.46 7.96
CA TYR A 697 11.15 24.25 7.09
C TYR A 697 11.98 23.07 7.56
N ASN A 698 12.52 22.34 6.60
CA ASN A 698 13.33 21.14 6.82
C ASN A 698 14.70 21.50 7.39
N GLU A 699 15.16 20.69 8.35
CA GLU A 699 16.45 20.79 9.00
C GLU A 699 17.30 19.55 8.67
N PRO A 700 17.96 19.48 7.49
CA PRO A 700 18.71 18.32 6.99
C PRO A 700 19.73 17.70 7.94
N HIS A 701 20.18 18.44 8.96
CA HIS A 701 21.12 17.97 9.99
C HIS A 701 20.46 17.07 11.05
N LYS A 702 19.13 17.03 11.13
CA LYS A 702 18.33 16.14 12.00
C LYS A 702 17.92 14.83 11.31
N ALA A 703 18.06 14.77 9.98
CA ALA A 703 17.77 13.58 9.19
C ALA A 703 18.74 12.44 9.52
N VAL A 704 18.28 11.20 9.42
CA VAL A 704 19.11 10.02 9.69
C VAL A 704 20.11 9.79 8.55
N VAL A 705 21.40 9.86 8.90
CA VAL A 705 22.50 9.49 7.99
C VAL A 705 22.58 7.96 7.89
N PRO A 706 22.50 7.36 6.68
CA PRO A 706 22.65 5.92 6.48
C PRO A 706 23.98 5.37 7.02
N ALA A 707 23.97 4.17 7.60
CA ALA A 707 25.13 3.57 8.26
C ALA A 707 26.35 3.39 7.34
N HIS A 708 26.14 3.17 6.04
CA HIS A 708 27.21 3.07 5.04
C HIS A 708 27.82 4.43 4.63
N LEU A 709 27.28 5.56 5.12
CA LEU A 709 27.80 6.93 4.96
C LEU A 709 28.24 7.56 6.29
N GLN A 710 28.04 6.88 7.42
CA GLN A 710 28.59 7.33 8.70
C GLN A 710 30.11 7.11 8.70
N PRO A 711 30.91 8.03 9.27
CA PRO A 711 32.34 7.80 9.44
C PRO A 711 32.55 6.56 10.30
N GLN A 712 33.38 5.63 9.81
CA GLN A 712 33.85 4.52 10.64
C GLN A 712 34.49 5.10 11.90
N PRO A 713 34.12 4.65 13.12
CA PRO A 713 34.81 5.08 14.32
C PRO A 713 36.29 4.73 14.18
N GLU A 714 37.17 5.70 14.46
CA GLU A 714 38.61 5.44 14.44
C GLU A 714 38.91 4.25 15.35
N ARG A 715 39.46 3.18 14.77
CA ARG A 715 40.01 2.08 15.57
C ARG A 715 41.23 2.63 16.29
N SER A 716 41.03 3.06 17.53
CA SER A 716 42.13 3.40 18.44
C SER A 716 43.09 2.22 18.48
N LEU A 717 44.30 2.42 17.93
CA LEU A 717 45.38 1.45 18.04
C LEU A 717 45.86 1.46 19.48
N ALA A 718 45.41 0.46 20.25
CA ALA A 718 45.67 0.21 21.66
C ALA A 718 45.99 -1.27 21.85
#